data_AF-A0A6J1D785-F1
#
_entry.id   AF-A0A6J1D785-F1
#
_cell.length_a   1.000
_cell.length_b   1.000
_cell.length_c   1.000
_cell.angle_alpha   90.00
_cell.angle_beta   90.00
_cell.angle_gamma   90.00
#
_symmetry.space_group_name_H-M   'P 1'
#
loop_
_entity.id
_entity.type
_entity.pdbx_description
1 polymer ?
#
loop_
_entity_poly.entity_id
_entity_poly.type
_entity_poly.pdbx_seq_one_letter_code
_entity_poly.pdbx_strand_id
1 'polypeptide(L)'
;MDTAKEEFLREFGGDYGYPAGPKTIDEIRATEFKRLAGVAYLDHAGATLYSELQMEAIFKDLTANLYGNPHSRSDSSFATSEIVRNARQQVLDYCKASPKDYKCIFTSGATAALKLVGEAFPWSHQSSFVYTTENHNSVLGIREYALEQGAQAYAIDIEHAERDASTGNLASMHVIKHQLLRRNEAEFLDKDNIGSAYNLFAFPSECNFSGLKFSLELVKVVKKDLIRYFDGSPSLNGNWKVLIDAAKGCTTEPPDLSKYPADFVVISFYKLFGYPTGLGALIVHTDAAKLLKKRYFSGGTVAASIADIDYVKRREGIEELFEDGTIPFLSIASLSHGFKVLNSLTVPAISRHTSSLATYLRNILVALKHENGTSVCTLYGSCNSETLRNKMGSIVSFNLGRPDGSWVGHREVEKLASLSGIQLRTGCFCNPGACAKYLGLSHLDLVTNIEAGHVCWDDYDIINGKPTGAVRVSFGYMSTYEDVKKFIDFVTSSFVSIPTYARHGLQFCRRSIPFTDTGLESRYSASGFNLKSIAVYPIKSCAGFSIDRWPLSSRGLLHDREWLLQSLTGETLTQKKVPEMCLVSTHIDLSQGILFIDSPHCKERLQITLNSNPCNAKREEISLHGQIYEVQGYDKEVDAWFSAAIGRPCTLLRYLSSSHYVSLDKRDVVGSCRESRTRLNFSNEAQFLLISEESVSDLNDRLNSSRLLMLERTFVEHQFALTLRGFGQILSFLEGDLTLKMSGEILKLVTISTSDL
;
A
#
# COMPACT_ATOMS: atom_id res chain seq x y z
N MET A 1 33.88 -14.72 1.24
CA MET A 1 32.65 -14.04 0.82
C MET A 1 31.50 -15.00 1.08
N ASP A 2 30.26 -14.50 1.19
CA ASP A 2 29.06 -15.35 1.24
C ASP A 2 28.95 -16.16 -0.06
N THR A 3 28.81 -17.48 0.02
CA THR A 3 28.71 -18.37 -1.15
C THR A 3 27.56 -17.99 -2.07
N ALA A 4 26.46 -17.45 -1.52
CA ALA A 4 25.33 -16.99 -2.31
C ALA A 4 25.65 -15.70 -3.10
N LYS A 5 26.54 -14.84 -2.56
CA LYS A 5 27.01 -13.64 -3.26
C LYS A 5 27.93 -14.01 -4.43
N GLU A 6 28.79 -15.01 -4.24
CA GLU A 6 29.67 -15.51 -5.31
C GLU A 6 28.85 -16.11 -6.48
N GLU A 7 27.79 -16.86 -6.18
CA GLU A 7 26.88 -17.38 -7.20
C GLU A 7 26.13 -16.26 -7.93
N PHE A 8 25.61 -15.27 -7.20
CA PHE A 8 24.98 -14.10 -7.79
C PHE A 8 25.94 -13.34 -8.71
N LEU A 9 27.19 -13.12 -8.28
CA LEU A 9 28.20 -12.42 -9.09
C LEU A 9 28.65 -13.26 -10.30
N ARG A 10 28.63 -14.59 -10.20
CA ARG A 10 28.91 -15.47 -11.34
C ARG A 10 27.82 -15.38 -12.41
N GLU A 11 26.55 -15.28 -12.00
CA GLU A 11 25.41 -15.18 -12.92
C GLU A 11 25.23 -13.75 -13.47
N PHE A 12 25.30 -12.74 -12.61
CA PHE A 12 24.93 -11.36 -12.93
C PHE A 12 26.08 -10.35 -12.87
N GLY A 13 27.31 -10.74 -12.57
CA GLY A 13 28.42 -9.80 -12.31
C GLY A 13 28.77 -8.86 -13.47
N GLY A 14 28.45 -9.25 -14.73
CA GLY A 14 28.62 -8.37 -15.89
C GLY A 14 27.58 -7.23 -15.98
N ASP A 15 26.41 -7.44 -15.37
CA ASP A 15 25.27 -6.53 -15.41
C ASP A 15 25.00 -5.84 -14.06
N TYR A 16 25.46 -6.43 -12.97
CA TYR A 16 25.30 -5.91 -11.62
C TYR A 16 26.29 -4.79 -11.33
N GLY A 17 25.75 -3.62 -11.01
CA GLY A 17 26.49 -2.44 -10.59
C GLY A 17 26.91 -1.62 -11.80
N TYR A 18 28.08 -0.98 -11.70
CA TYR A 18 28.57 -0.07 -12.73
C TYR A 18 30.05 -0.33 -13.04
N PRO A 19 30.40 -1.49 -13.63
CA PRO A 19 31.80 -1.85 -13.89
C PRO A 19 32.49 -0.88 -14.86
N ALA A 20 31.74 -0.27 -15.78
CA ALA A 20 32.20 0.79 -16.67
C ALA A 20 31.91 2.21 -16.14
N GLY A 21 31.35 2.33 -14.94
CA GLY A 21 31.01 3.59 -14.31
C GLY A 21 32.18 4.19 -13.52
N PRO A 22 32.05 5.44 -13.05
CA PRO A 22 33.11 6.13 -12.32
C PRO A 22 33.35 5.57 -10.91
N LYS A 23 32.38 4.84 -10.36
CA LYS A 23 32.41 4.20 -9.05
C LYS A 23 31.68 2.87 -9.14
N THR A 24 32.15 1.91 -8.35
CA THR A 24 31.42 0.66 -8.10
C THR A 24 30.13 0.94 -7.31
N ILE A 25 29.18 -0.01 -7.34
CA ILE A 25 27.93 0.11 -6.59
C ILE A 25 28.16 0.25 -5.08
N ASP A 26 29.15 -0.47 -4.54
CA ASP A 26 29.51 -0.44 -3.12
C ASP A 26 30.10 0.94 -2.73
N GLU A 27 30.92 1.53 -3.60
CA GLU A 27 31.43 2.90 -3.41
C GLU A 27 30.32 3.94 -3.49
N ILE A 28 29.38 3.82 -4.43
CA ILE A 28 28.21 4.71 -4.53
C ILE A 28 27.39 4.63 -3.23
N ARG A 29 27.08 3.41 -2.77
CA ARG A 29 26.36 3.20 -1.51
C ARG A 29 27.07 3.83 -0.32
N ALA A 30 28.37 3.57 -0.16
CA ALA A 30 29.15 4.04 0.97
C ALA A 30 29.39 5.55 0.97
N THR A 31 29.50 6.17 -0.21
CA THR A 31 29.87 7.60 -0.32
C THR A 31 28.68 8.54 -0.51
N GLU A 32 27.57 8.08 -1.10
CA GLU A 32 26.47 8.96 -1.51
C GLU A 32 25.10 8.62 -0.89
N PHE A 33 25.00 7.49 -0.19
CA PHE A 33 23.77 7.01 0.46
C PHE A 33 24.02 6.49 1.87
N LYS A 34 24.84 7.17 2.65
CA LYS A 34 25.23 6.77 4.01
C LYS A 34 24.03 6.56 4.93
N ARG A 35 22.97 7.34 4.72
CA ARG A 35 21.70 7.24 5.45
C ARG A 35 20.96 5.90 5.28
N LEU A 36 21.38 5.04 4.36
CA LEU A 36 20.83 3.70 4.17
C LEU A 36 21.63 2.62 4.92
N ALA A 37 22.64 3.01 5.70
CA ALA A 37 23.35 2.06 6.57
C ALA A 37 22.36 1.30 7.46
N GLY A 38 22.32 -0.02 7.31
CA GLY A 38 21.41 -0.90 8.06
C GLY A 38 19.95 -0.91 7.57
N VAL A 39 19.58 -0.18 6.52
CA VAL A 39 18.20 -0.10 6.00
C VAL A 39 18.15 -0.52 4.54
N ALA A 40 17.31 -1.52 4.23
CA ALA A 40 17.03 -1.90 2.84
C ALA A 40 15.83 -1.09 2.33
N TYR A 41 16.08 -0.12 1.45
CA TYR A 41 15.01 0.66 0.82
C TYR A 41 14.58 0.01 -0.49
N LEU A 42 13.33 -0.46 -0.52
CA LEU A 42 12.75 -1.30 -1.58
C LEU A 42 11.45 -0.70 -2.15
N ASP A 43 11.21 0.61 -1.99
CA ASP A 43 10.05 1.33 -2.55
C ASP A 43 10.41 2.33 -3.68
N HIS A 44 11.43 2.01 -4.48
CA HIS A 44 11.88 2.84 -5.60
C HIS A 44 10.82 3.10 -6.68
N ALA A 45 9.80 2.23 -6.83
CA ALA A 45 8.67 2.46 -7.73
C ALA A 45 7.66 3.49 -7.18
N GLY A 46 7.62 3.67 -5.86
CA GLY A 46 6.92 4.75 -5.18
C GLY A 46 7.65 6.06 -5.42
N ALA A 47 8.86 6.18 -4.88
CA ALA A 47 9.79 7.28 -5.06
C ALA A 47 11.22 6.75 -5.00
N THR A 48 12.14 7.27 -5.81
CA THR A 48 13.57 6.93 -5.63
C THR A 48 14.25 7.94 -4.73
N LEU A 49 15.51 7.71 -4.39
CA LEU A 49 16.27 8.59 -3.49
C LEU A 49 17.27 9.44 -4.29
N TYR A 50 17.48 10.67 -3.81
CA TYR A 50 18.55 11.56 -4.29
C TYR A 50 19.88 11.20 -3.64
N SER A 51 21.00 11.45 -4.29
CA SER A 51 22.30 11.20 -3.67
C SER A 51 22.75 12.38 -2.80
N GLU A 52 23.60 12.15 -1.80
CA GLU A 52 24.19 13.22 -0.97
C GLU A 52 24.96 14.22 -1.85
N LEU A 53 25.72 13.72 -2.83
CA LEU A 53 26.45 14.55 -3.79
C LEU A 53 25.52 15.40 -4.67
N GLN A 54 24.35 14.88 -5.05
CA GLN A 54 23.35 15.65 -5.78
C GLN A 54 22.91 16.87 -4.96
N MET A 55 22.60 16.67 -3.67
CA MET A 55 22.14 17.75 -2.79
C MET A 55 23.24 18.75 -2.49
N GLU A 56 24.48 18.30 -2.27
CA GLU A 56 25.64 19.20 -2.10
C GLU A 56 25.86 20.07 -3.33
N ALA A 57 25.76 19.49 -4.53
CA ALA A 57 25.91 20.22 -5.78
C ALA A 57 24.81 21.26 -6.00
N ILE A 58 23.55 20.90 -5.68
CA ILE A 58 22.41 21.83 -5.74
C ILE A 58 22.60 22.95 -4.72
N PHE A 59 22.95 22.63 -3.48
CA PHE A 59 23.16 23.64 -2.44
C PHE A 59 24.26 24.63 -2.84
N LYS A 60 25.37 24.13 -3.37
CA LYS A 60 26.44 24.98 -3.91
C LYS A 60 25.96 25.86 -5.06
N ASP A 61 25.19 25.30 -5.99
CA ASP A 61 24.65 26.06 -7.13
C ASP A 61 23.71 27.19 -6.68
N LEU A 62 22.75 26.88 -5.81
CA LEU A 62 21.77 27.84 -5.32
C LEU A 62 22.37 28.94 -4.42
N THR A 63 23.48 28.65 -3.73
CA THR A 63 24.17 29.64 -2.88
C THR A 63 25.18 30.50 -3.66
N ALA A 64 25.70 29.99 -4.78
CA ALA A 64 26.67 30.72 -5.61
C ALA A 64 26.02 31.60 -6.68
N ASN A 65 24.79 31.29 -7.11
CA ASN A 65 24.13 31.94 -8.24
C ASN A 65 22.90 32.76 -7.84
N LEU A 66 22.71 33.90 -8.52
CA LEU A 66 21.53 34.75 -8.35
C LEU A 66 20.41 34.33 -9.31
N TYR A 67 19.38 33.68 -8.78
CA TYR A 67 18.19 33.30 -9.53
C TYR A 67 17.08 34.35 -9.41
N GLY A 68 16.49 34.71 -10.54
CA GLY A 68 15.38 35.67 -10.63
C GLY A 68 14.15 35.03 -11.27
N ASN A 69 12.96 35.58 -11.01
CA ASN A 69 11.74 35.11 -11.67
C ASN A 69 11.90 35.25 -13.20
N PRO A 70 11.70 34.19 -14.01
CA PRO A 70 11.91 34.21 -15.46
C PRO A 70 10.96 35.15 -16.24
N HIS A 71 9.94 35.71 -15.59
CA HIS A 71 9.02 36.68 -16.21
C HIS A 71 9.43 38.15 -16.03
N SER A 72 10.57 38.42 -15.39
CA SER A 72 11.10 39.78 -15.21
C SER A 72 11.98 40.23 -16.39
N ARG A 73 12.38 41.50 -16.41
CA ARG A 73 13.31 42.06 -17.43
C ARG A 73 14.66 42.44 -16.80
N SER A 74 15.29 41.50 -16.11
CA SER A 74 16.59 41.67 -15.44
C SER A 74 17.59 40.60 -15.90
N ASP A 75 18.89 40.84 -15.75
CA ASP A 75 19.94 39.88 -16.13
C ASP A 75 19.78 38.53 -15.42
N SER A 76 19.43 38.54 -14.13
CA SER A 76 19.12 37.33 -13.36
C SER A 76 17.90 36.55 -13.91
N SER A 77 16.93 37.26 -14.48
CA SER A 77 15.76 36.67 -15.12
C SER A 77 16.11 36.01 -16.45
N PHE A 78 16.93 36.66 -17.27
CA PHE A 78 17.45 36.08 -18.52
C PHE A 78 18.29 34.83 -18.25
N ALA A 79 19.21 34.88 -17.29
CA ALA A 79 20.01 33.73 -16.89
C ALA A 79 19.14 32.55 -16.42
N THR A 80 18.11 32.84 -15.60
CA THR A 80 17.16 31.81 -15.14
C THR A 80 16.36 31.21 -16.29
N SER A 81 15.94 32.03 -17.26
CA SER A 81 15.22 31.58 -18.46
C SER A 81 16.07 30.63 -19.31
N GLU A 82 17.37 30.91 -19.46
CA GLU A 82 18.30 30.02 -20.16
C GLU A 82 18.49 28.68 -19.44
N ILE A 83 18.52 28.68 -18.10
CA ILE A 83 18.59 27.46 -17.30
C ILE A 83 17.33 26.61 -17.49
N VAL A 84 16.14 27.23 -17.48
CA VAL A 84 14.88 26.56 -17.78
C VAL A 84 14.88 25.99 -19.19
N ARG A 85 15.35 26.76 -20.19
CA ARG A 85 15.46 26.30 -21.59
C ARG A 85 16.39 25.09 -21.71
N ASN A 86 17.54 25.12 -21.04
CA ASN A 86 18.49 24.00 -21.02
C ASN A 86 17.90 22.76 -20.32
N ALA A 87 17.14 22.94 -19.24
CA ALA A 87 16.46 21.84 -18.57
C ALA A 87 15.41 21.19 -19.47
N ARG A 88 14.64 21.97 -20.25
CA ARG A 88 13.72 21.41 -21.27
C ARG A 88 14.47 20.57 -22.30
N GLN A 89 15.60 21.07 -22.79
CA GLN A 89 16.41 20.32 -23.75
C GLN A 89 16.88 18.98 -23.17
N GLN A 90 17.35 18.96 -21.91
CA GLN A 90 17.76 17.70 -21.26
C GLN A 90 16.60 16.70 -21.16
N VAL A 91 15.38 17.16 -20.85
CA VAL A 91 14.19 16.29 -20.80
C VAL A 91 13.86 15.73 -22.18
N LEU A 92 13.93 16.55 -23.23
CA LEU A 92 13.70 16.11 -24.61
C LEU A 92 14.77 15.12 -25.06
N ASP A 93 16.05 15.40 -24.79
CA ASP A 93 17.18 14.51 -25.12
C ASP A 93 17.04 13.16 -24.42
N TYR A 94 16.58 13.15 -23.16
CA TYR A 94 16.35 11.93 -22.39
C TYR A 94 15.35 10.98 -23.06
N CYS A 95 14.34 11.53 -23.74
CA CYS A 95 13.34 10.78 -24.52
C CYS A 95 13.65 10.78 -26.03
N LYS A 96 14.84 11.21 -26.44
CA LYS A 96 15.25 11.34 -27.86
C LYS A 96 14.22 12.07 -28.71
N ALA A 97 13.64 13.12 -28.14
CA ALA A 97 12.62 13.95 -28.74
C ALA A 97 13.28 15.16 -29.40
N SER A 98 13.03 15.34 -30.70
CA SER A 98 13.50 16.52 -31.43
C SER A 98 12.79 17.78 -30.93
N PRO A 99 13.50 18.86 -30.55
CA PRO A 99 12.87 20.12 -30.10
C PRO A 99 12.11 20.86 -31.21
N LYS A 100 12.27 20.43 -32.47
CA LYS A 100 11.46 20.89 -33.61
C LYS A 100 10.05 20.31 -33.56
N ASP A 101 9.95 19.03 -33.19
CA ASP A 101 8.72 18.26 -33.26
C ASP A 101 8.01 18.19 -31.90
N TYR A 102 8.77 18.29 -30.80
CA TYR A 102 8.30 18.16 -29.43
C TYR A 102 8.58 19.38 -28.57
N LYS A 103 7.70 19.62 -27.61
CA LYS A 103 7.84 20.61 -26.53
C LYS A 103 7.75 19.93 -25.18
N CYS A 104 8.50 20.45 -24.21
CA CYS A 104 8.46 19.99 -22.83
C CYS A 104 7.72 21.05 -22.01
N ILE A 105 6.64 20.67 -21.33
CA ILE A 105 5.85 21.52 -20.43
C ILE A 105 6.10 21.01 -19.00
N PHE A 106 6.56 21.86 -18.09
CA PHE A 106 6.76 21.48 -16.70
C PHE A 106 5.41 21.46 -15.96
N THR A 107 5.22 20.43 -15.15
CA THR A 107 4.03 20.23 -14.32
C THR A 107 4.45 19.84 -12.91
N SER A 108 3.52 19.72 -11.95
CA SER A 108 3.86 19.24 -10.61
C SER A 108 4.16 17.72 -10.52
N GLY A 109 4.06 17.01 -11.64
CA GLY A 109 4.26 15.56 -11.73
C GLY A 109 3.49 14.93 -12.89
N ALA A 110 3.71 13.64 -13.14
CA ALA A 110 2.99 12.90 -14.17
C ALA A 110 1.46 12.98 -14.01
N THR A 111 0.93 12.93 -12.79
CA THR A 111 -0.51 13.09 -12.51
C THR A 111 -1.05 14.44 -12.98
N ALA A 112 -0.33 15.54 -12.76
CA ALA A 112 -0.74 16.85 -13.23
C ALA A 112 -0.67 16.97 -14.76
N ALA A 113 0.34 16.33 -15.38
CA ALA A 113 0.44 16.25 -16.84
C ALA A 113 -0.73 15.44 -17.45
N LEU A 114 -1.08 14.29 -16.87
CA LEU A 114 -2.24 13.48 -17.27
C LEU A 114 -3.54 14.26 -17.15
N LYS A 115 -3.74 14.95 -16.02
CA LYS A 115 -4.90 15.82 -15.80
C LYS A 115 -4.96 16.91 -16.87
N LEU A 116 -3.85 17.59 -17.16
CA LEU A 116 -3.79 18.65 -18.17
C LEU A 116 -4.17 18.14 -19.56
N VAL A 117 -3.69 16.95 -19.95
CA VAL A 117 -4.13 16.32 -21.21
C VAL A 117 -5.62 16.05 -21.16
N GLY A 118 -6.12 15.38 -20.11
CA GLY A 118 -7.55 15.06 -19.99
C GLY A 118 -8.46 16.28 -20.04
N GLU A 119 -8.10 17.36 -19.36
CA GLU A 119 -8.89 18.60 -19.28
C GLU A 119 -8.87 19.39 -20.61
N ALA A 120 -7.73 19.41 -21.30
CA ALA A 120 -7.56 20.20 -22.52
C ALA A 120 -7.83 19.41 -23.81
N PHE A 121 -7.97 18.08 -23.76
CA PHE A 121 -8.23 17.28 -24.97
C PHE A 121 -9.58 17.65 -25.60
N PRO A 122 -9.69 17.71 -26.94
CA PRO A 122 -10.90 18.16 -27.63
C PRO A 122 -11.97 17.05 -27.70
N TRP A 123 -12.45 16.61 -26.53
CA TRP A 123 -13.48 15.59 -26.42
C TRP A 123 -14.78 15.99 -27.11
N SER A 124 -15.47 14.99 -27.67
CA SER A 124 -16.81 15.08 -28.25
C SER A 124 -17.57 13.77 -28.01
N HIS A 125 -18.88 13.77 -28.27
CA HIS A 125 -19.72 12.56 -28.18
C HIS A 125 -19.26 11.43 -29.13
N GLN A 126 -18.51 11.75 -30.18
CA GLN A 126 -17.92 10.79 -31.12
C GLN A 126 -16.52 10.32 -30.71
N SER A 127 -15.93 10.96 -29.69
CA SER A 127 -14.58 10.61 -29.22
C SER A 127 -14.59 9.32 -28.42
N SER A 128 -13.45 8.63 -28.41
CA SER A 128 -13.21 7.45 -27.59
C SER A 128 -11.93 7.60 -26.77
N PHE A 129 -12.03 7.31 -25.47
CA PHE A 129 -10.89 7.17 -24.57
C PHE A 129 -10.63 5.69 -24.28
N VAL A 130 -9.49 5.17 -24.72
CA VAL A 130 -9.11 3.76 -24.52
C VAL A 130 -7.84 3.70 -23.68
N TYR A 131 -7.82 2.83 -22.68
CA TYR A 131 -6.65 2.68 -21.82
C TYR A 131 -6.45 1.22 -21.39
N THR A 132 -5.21 0.80 -21.16
CA THR A 132 -4.94 -0.54 -20.64
C THR A 132 -5.34 -0.66 -19.16
N THR A 133 -5.77 -1.85 -18.73
CA THR A 133 -6.17 -2.11 -17.33
C THR A 133 -5.04 -1.87 -16.34
N GLU A 134 -3.78 -1.98 -16.78
CA GLU A 134 -2.59 -1.81 -15.96
C GLU A 134 -2.14 -0.35 -15.81
N ASN A 135 -2.92 0.63 -16.28
CA ASN A 135 -2.62 2.03 -16.05
C ASN A 135 -2.77 2.42 -14.57
N HIS A 136 -1.94 3.38 -14.14
CA HIS A 136 -2.10 4.03 -12.85
C HIS A 136 -3.42 4.82 -12.77
N ASN A 137 -4.00 4.94 -11.57
CA ASN A 137 -5.30 5.59 -11.33
C ASN A 137 -5.38 7.03 -11.88
N SER A 138 -4.25 7.72 -12.01
CA SER A 138 -4.21 9.06 -12.63
C SER A 138 -4.61 9.08 -14.10
N VAL A 139 -4.40 7.99 -14.84
CA VAL A 139 -4.89 7.84 -16.24
C VAL A 139 -6.39 7.59 -16.23
N LEU A 140 -6.89 6.79 -15.28
CA LEU A 140 -8.33 6.54 -15.12
C LEU A 140 -9.07 7.86 -14.84
N GLY A 141 -8.44 8.83 -14.17
CA GLY A 141 -9.01 10.16 -13.96
C GLY A 141 -9.33 10.94 -15.24
N ILE A 142 -8.64 10.67 -16.36
CA ILE A 142 -8.93 11.30 -17.68
C ILE A 142 -10.36 10.93 -18.15
N ARG A 143 -10.84 9.75 -17.77
CA ARG A 143 -12.19 9.26 -18.09
C ARG A 143 -13.27 10.25 -17.70
N GLU A 144 -13.11 10.94 -16.57
CA GLU A 144 -14.15 11.85 -16.07
C GLU A 144 -14.38 13.01 -17.05
N TYR A 145 -13.31 13.58 -17.63
CA TYR A 145 -13.41 14.63 -18.66
C TYR A 145 -14.00 14.11 -19.98
N ALA A 146 -13.61 12.90 -20.38
CA ALA A 146 -14.12 12.27 -21.60
C ALA A 146 -15.63 12.01 -21.49
N LEU A 147 -16.07 11.37 -20.40
CA LEU A 147 -17.47 11.02 -20.17
C LEU A 147 -18.35 12.26 -20.01
N GLU A 148 -17.87 13.33 -19.38
CA GLU A 148 -18.59 14.60 -19.23
C GLU A 148 -18.95 15.22 -20.60
N GLN A 149 -18.12 15.02 -21.62
CA GLN A 149 -18.37 15.48 -23.00
C GLN A 149 -19.07 14.43 -23.88
N GLY A 150 -19.55 13.33 -23.29
CA GLY A 150 -20.28 12.27 -23.97
C GLY A 150 -19.43 11.23 -24.69
N ALA A 151 -18.11 11.33 -24.61
CA ALA A 151 -17.21 10.37 -25.23
C ALA A 151 -17.42 8.96 -24.65
N GLN A 152 -17.04 7.95 -25.44
CA GLN A 152 -16.98 6.58 -24.96
C GLN A 152 -15.66 6.34 -24.22
N ALA A 153 -15.65 5.46 -23.24
CA ALA A 153 -14.44 5.07 -22.53
C ALA A 153 -14.36 3.55 -22.36
N TYR A 154 -13.17 2.98 -22.59
CA TYR A 154 -12.93 1.54 -22.59
C TYR A 154 -11.63 1.19 -21.88
N ALA A 155 -11.68 0.23 -20.97
CA ALA A 155 -10.49 -0.44 -20.47
C ALA A 155 -10.20 -1.66 -21.34
N ILE A 156 -8.93 -1.92 -21.65
CA ILE A 156 -8.51 -3.07 -22.46
C ILE A 156 -7.42 -3.91 -21.80
N ASP A 157 -7.44 -5.21 -22.04
CA ASP A 157 -6.32 -6.11 -21.77
C ASP A 157 -5.65 -6.51 -23.08
N ILE A 158 -4.31 -6.50 -23.08
CA ILE A 158 -3.50 -6.93 -24.22
C ILE A 158 -3.09 -8.39 -24.00
N GLU A 159 -3.64 -9.31 -24.79
CA GLU A 159 -3.37 -10.75 -24.69
C GLU A 159 -2.25 -11.19 -25.63
N HIS A 160 -2.44 -10.96 -26.94
CA HIS A 160 -1.53 -11.45 -27.97
C HIS A 160 -1.24 -10.40 -29.03
N ALA A 161 0.03 -10.37 -29.44
CA ALA A 161 0.58 -9.47 -30.43
C ALA A 161 1.12 -10.32 -31.58
N GLU A 162 0.46 -10.27 -32.74
CA GLU A 162 0.89 -11.02 -33.93
C GLU A 162 2.00 -10.26 -34.63
N ARG A 163 3.15 -10.91 -34.80
CA ARG A 163 4.28 -10.34 -35.53
C ARG A 163 4.33 -10.89 -36.95
N ASP A 164 4.64 -10.03 -37.89
CA ASP A 164 4.91 -10.41 -39.27
C ASP A 164 6.17 -11.30 -39.30
N ALA A 165 6.04 -12.50 -39.87
CA ALA A 165 7.11 -13.50 -39.90
C ALA A 165 8.31 -13.09 -40.77
N SER A 166 8.15 -12.12 -41.67
CA SER A 166 9.20 -11.66 -42.59
C SER A 166 9.91 -10.39 -42.12
N THR A 167 9.21 -9.50 -41.40
CA THR A 167 9.78 -8.22 -40.94
C THR A 167 9.99 -8.12 -39.43
N GLY A 168 9.42 -9.04 -38.63
CA GLY A 168 9.49 -9.03 -37.16
C GLY A 168 8.68 -7.90 -36.49
N ASN A 169 8.02 -7.06 -37.29
CA ASN A 169 7.18 -5.94 -36.83
C ASN A 169 5.82 -6.43 -36.32
N LEU A 170 5.21 -5.66 -35.43
CA LEU A 170 3.88 -5.95 -34.92
C LEU A 170 2.82 -5.68 -36.01
N ALA A 171 2.15 -6.73 -36.48
CA ALA A 171 1.20 -6.71 -37.59
C ALA A 171 -0.24 -6.45 -37.13
N SER A 172 -0.65 -7.10 -36.05
CA SER A 172 -1.95 -6.90 -35.42
C SER A 172 -1.84 -7.12 -33.92
N MET A 173 -2.79 -6.57 -33.16
CA MET A 173 -2.88 -6.82 -31.73
C MET A 173 -4.31 -7.15 -31.34
N HIS A 174 -4.46 -8.29 -30.68
CA HIS A 174 -5.74 -8.74 -30.16
C HIS A 174 -5.91 -8.26 -28.72
N VAL A 175 -7.03 -7.58 -28.48
CA VAL A 175 -7.33 -6.98 -27.17
C VAL A 175 -8.71 -7.40 -26.68
N ILE A 176 -8.80 -7.63 -25.37
CA ILE A 176 -10.08 -7.86 -24.69
C ILE A 176 -10.62 -6.50 -24.26
N LYS A 177 -11.85 -6.20 -24.66
CA LYS A 177 -12.54 -4.96 -24.34
C LYS A 177 -13.43 -5.15 -23.12
N HIS A 178 -13.24 -4.29 -22.12
CA HIS A 178 -14.12 -4.22 -20.95
C HIS A 178 -15.04 -3.01 -21.08
N GLN A 179 -16.34 -3.25 -21.22
CA GLN A 179 -17.33 -2.16 -21.20
C GLN A 179 -17.44 -1.57 -19.79
N LEU A 180 -17.49 -0.24 -19.72
CA LEU A 180 -17.64 0.48 -18.46
C LEU A 180 -19.13 0.66 -18.12
N LEU A 181 -19.49 0.34 -16.88
CA LEU A 181 -20.78 0.72 -16.30
C LEU A 181 -20.73 2.22 -15.94
N ARG A 182 -21.57 3.04 -16.58
CA ARG A 182 -21.65 4.49 -16.29
C ARG A 182 -22.39 4.73 -14.98
N ARG A 183 -21.91 5.69 -14.18
CA ARG A 183 -22.58 6.12 -12.95
C ARG A 183 -23.88 6.89 -13.23
N ASN A 184 -23.92 7.67 -14.32
CA ASN A 184 -25.08 8.43 -14.78
C ASN A 184 -25.18 8.36 -16.32
N GLU A 185 -26.40 8.36 -16.87
CA GLU A 185 -26.64 8.65 -18.29
C GLU A 185 -26.57 10.17 -18.48
N ALA A 186 -25.68 10.64 -19.35
CA ALA A 186 -25.64 12.04 -19.71
C ALA A 186 -26.72 12.30 -20.78
N GLU A 187 -27.65 13.23 -20.50
CA GLU A 187 -28.61 13.72 -21.47
C GLU A 187 -27.89 14.60 -22.50
N PHE A 188 -27.96 14.23 -23.79
CA PHE A 188 -27.35 15.00 -24.86
C PHE A 188 -28.40 15.68 -25.74
N LEU A 189 -28.24 16.99 -25.92
CA LEU A 189 -28.87 17.75 -27.00
C LEU A 189 -28.05 17.51 -28.26
N ASP A 190 -28.69 16.91 -29.27
CA ASP A 190 -28.14 16.71 -30.60
C ASP A 190 -27.67 18.06 -31.17
N LYS A 191 -26.37 18.26 -31.22
CA LYS A 191 -25.77 19.34 -32.00
C LYS A 191 -24.80 18.72 -32.98
N ASP A 192 -25.20 18.76 -34.25
CA ASP A 192 -24.42 18.41 -35.43
C ASP A 192 -23.10 19.20 -35.47
N ASN A 193 -22.06 18.69 -34.82
CA ASN A 193 -20.70 19.14 -35.05
C ASN A 193 -20.05 18.20 -36.06
N ILE A 194 -20.07 18.64 -37.32
CA ILE A 194 -19.49 18.00 -38.51
C ILE A 194 -17.96 18.18 -38.52
N GLY A 195 -17.27 17.73 -37.46
CA GLY A 195 -15.81 17.78 -37.33
C GLY A 195 -15.21 16.39 -37.11
N SER A 196 -13.95 16.17 -37.54
CA SER A 196 -13.26 14.91 -37.28
C SER A 196 -13.04 14.69 -35.77
N ALA A 197 -13.62 13.63 -35.20
CA ALA A 197 -13.42 13.26 -33.81
C ALA A 197 -11.98 12.80 -33.54
N TYR A 198 -11.46 13.12 -32.35
CA TYR A 198 -10.14 12.68 -31.89
C TYR A 198 -10.30 11.64 -30.79
N ASN A 199 -9.55 10.54 -30.91
CA ASN A 199 -9.55 9.45 -29.94
C ASN A 199 -8.22 9.47 -29.17
N LEU A 200 -8.24 9.07 -27.90
CA LEU A 200 -7.05 9.02 -27.06
C LEU A 200 -6.82 7.59 -26.57
N PHE A 201 -5.63 7.06 -26.82
CA PHE A 201 -5.16 5.78 -26.30
C PHE A 201 -4.07 6.00 -25.25
N ALA A 202 -4.23 5.48 -24.03
CA ALA A 202 -3.26 5.62 -22.94
C ALA A 202 -2.75 4.27 -22.42
N PHE A 203 -1.44 4.12 -22.29
CA PHE A 203 -0.83 2.92 -21.71
C PHE A 203 0.43 3.27 -20.89
N PRO A 204 0.77 2.47 -19.86
CA PRO A 204 2.01 2.68 -19.13
C PRO A 204 3.18 2.06 -19.91
N SER A 205 4.31 2.73 -19.95
CA SER A 205 5.56 2.12 -20.46
C SER A 205 6.04 0.96 -19.58
N GLU A 206 5.82 1.05 -18.26
CA GLU A 206 6.06 -0.01 -17.29
C GLU A 206 4.94 0.02 -16.24
N CYS A 207 4.28 -1.12 -16.02
CA CYS A 207 3.24 -1.27 -15.01
C CYS A 207 3.84 -1.10 -13.60
N ASN A 208 3.32 -0.15 -12.82
CA ASN A 208 3.78 0.11 -11.46
C ASN A 208 3.33 -0.97 -10.44
N PHE A 209 2.46 -1.89 -10.86
CA PHE A 209 2.06 -3.06 -10.09
C PHE A 209 2.96 -4.25 -10.40
N SER A 210 2.95 -4.78 -11.63
CA SER A 210 3.67 -6.01 -11.97
C SER A 210 5.12 -5.82 -12.41
N GLY A 211 5.51 -4.59 -12.77
CA GLY A 211 6.79 -4.34 -13.45
C GLY A 211 6.80 -4.75 -14.92
N LEU A 212 5.67 -5.17 -15.50
CA LEU A 212 5.60 -5.53 -16.91
C LEU A 212 5.83 -4.29 -17.79
N LYS A 213 6.80 -4.37 -18.70
CA LYS A 213 7.07 -3.34 -19.71
C LYS A 213 6.21 -3.55 -20.95
N PHE A 214 5.53 -2.49 -21.38
CA PHE A 214 4.71 -2.50 -22.59
C PHE A 214 5.55 -2.13 -23.80
N SER A 215 5.28 -2.79 -24.93
CA SER A 215 5.96 -2.50 -26.18
C SER A 215 5.60 -1.11 -26.68
N LEU A 216 6.59 -0.26 -26.95
CA LEU A 216 6.34 1.06 -27.54
C LEU A 216 5.86 0.98 -29.00
N GLU A 217 5.94 -0.19 -29.65
CA GLU A 217 5.30 -0.43 -30.96
C GLU A 217 3.78 -0.19 -30.93
N LEU A 218 3.16 -0.22 -29.75
CA LEU A 218 1.76 0.17 -29.53
C LEU A 218 1.44 1.53 -30.13
N VAL A 219 2.38 2.48 -30.07
CA VAL A 219 2.21 3.81 -30.66
C VAL A 219 1.92 3.71 -32.16
N LYS A 220 2.65 2.86 -32.88
CA LYS A 220 2.48 2.68 -34.32
C LYS A 220 1.22 1.89 -34.65
N VAL A 221 0.92 0.85 -33.87
CA VAL A 221 -0.27 0.00 -34.06
C VAL A 221 -1.55 0.81 -33.89
N VAL A 222 -1.64 1.60 -32.82
CA VAL A 222 -2.81 2.45 -32.56
C VAL A 222 -2.96 3.52 -33.65
N LYS A 223 -1.87 4.21 -34.02
CA LYS A 223 -1.92 5.26 -35.05
C LYS A 223 -2.26 4.74 -36.46
N LYS A 224 -1.99 3.47 -36.73
CA LYS A 224 -2.38 2.78 -37.98
C LYS A 224 -3.74 2.09 -37.90
N ASP A 225 -4.43 2.22 -36.77
CA ASP A 225 -5.72 1.58 -36.49
C ASP A 225 -5.70 0.04 -36.67
N LEU A 226 -4.60 -0.59 -36.24
CA LEU A 226 -4.38 -2.05 -36.36
C LEU A 226 -4.81 -2.84 -35.11
N ILE A 227 -5.60 -2.23 -34.22
CA ILE A 227 -6.15 -2.89 -33.03
C ILE A 227 -7.37 -3.70 -33.45
N ARG A 228 -7.40 -4.98 -33.09
CA ARG A 228 -8.54 -5.87 -33.33
C ARG A 228 -9.14 -6.31 -32.00
N TYR A 229 -10.45 -6.10 -31.86
CA TYR A 229 -11.18 -6.56 -30.69
C TYR A 229 -11.59 -8.02 -30.88
N PHE A 230 -11.45 -8.83 -29.83
CA PHE A 230 -11.86 -10.24 -29.85
C PHE A 230 -13.38 -10.43 -30.07
N ASP A 231 -14.19 -9.42 -29.74
CA ASP A 231 -15.64 -9.43 -29.98
C ASP A 231 -16.02 -9.19 -31.45
N GLY A 232 -15.04 -9.01 -32.33
CA GLY A 232 -15.26 -8.74 -33.76
C GLY A 232 -15.80 -7.34 -34.04
N SER A 233 -15.87 -6.46 -33.04
CA SER A 233 -16.32 -5.09 -33.26
C SER A 233 -15.34 -4.32 -34.16
N PRO A 234 -15.84 -3.47 -35.09
CA PRO A 234 -14.98 -2.66 -35.94
C PRO A 234 -14.11 -1.73 -35.09
N SER A 235 -12.90 -1.44 -35.56
CA SER A 235 -12.04 -0.42 -34.95
C SER A 235 -12.79 0.92 -34.90
N LEU A 236 -12.55 1.69 -33.84
CA LEU A 236 -13.25 2.95 -33.63
C LEU A 236 -12.75 3.96 -34.68
N ASN A 237 -13.65 4.41 -35.56
CA ASN A 237 -13.35 5.47 -36.52
C ASN A 237 -12.88 6.74 -35.78
N GLY A 238 -11.81 7.37 -36.26
CA GLY A 238 -11.37 8.68 -35.77
C GLY A 238 -9.85 8.85 -35.75
N ASN A 239 -9.41 10.07 -35.44
CA ASN A 239 -8.00 10.41 -35.40
C ASN A 239 -7.37 10.04 -34.05
N TRP A 240 -6.62 8.95 -34.01
CA TRP A 240 -5.99 8.47 -32.78
C TRP A 240 -4.79 9.31 -32.33
N LYS A 241 -4.77 9.61 -31.04
CA LYS A 241 -3.64 10.15 -30.29
C LYS A 241 -3.19 9.16 -29.23
N VAL A 242 -1.90 9.09 -28.99
CA VAL A 242 -1.29 8.13 -28.06
C VAL A 242 -0.58 8.85 -26.93
N LEU A 243 -0.95 8.47 -25.71
CA LEU A 243 -0.34 8.92 -24.46
C LEU A 243 0.43 7.76 -23.82
N ILE A 244 1.69 7.99 -23.49
CA ILE A 244 2.51 7.07 -22.72
C ILE A 244 2.62 7.59 -21.28
N ASP A 245 2.12 6.82 -20.32
CA ASP A 245 2.50 7.01 -18.92
C ASP A 245 3.91 6.45 -18.70
N ALA A 246 4.88 7.37 -18.72
CA ALA A 246 6.28 7.03 -18.56
C ALA A 246 6.82 7.26 -17.14
N ALA A 247 5.92 7.51 -16.17
CA ALA A 247 6.32 7.82 -14.80
C ALA A 247 7.19 6.72 -14.16
N LYS A 248 6.89 5.44 -14.42
CA LYS A 248 7.74 4.32 -13.96
C LYS A 248 8.78 3.91 -15.00
N GLY A 249 8.40 3.71 -16.27
CA GLY A 249 9.29 3.17 -17.29
C GLY A 249 10.51 4.05 -17.58
N CYS A 250 10.38 5.39 -17.50
CA CYS A 250 11.51 6.31 -17.70
C CYS A 250 12.68 6.10 -16.72
N THR A 251 12.48 5.36 -15.62
CA THR A 251 13.57 5.04 -14.68
C THR A 251 14.60 4.07 -15.25
N THR A 252 14.20 3.20 -16.19
CA THR A 252 15.06 2.13 -16.72
C THR A 252 15.04 2.04 -18.24
N GLU A 253 14.04 2.65 -18.89
CA GLU A 253 13.83 2.58 -20.34
C GLU A 253 12.95 3.76 -20.80
N PRO A 254 13.51 4.98 -20.92
CA PRO A 254 12.77 6.12 -21.42
C PRO A 254 12.29 5.88 -22.87
N PRO A 255 11.08 6.36 -23.23
CA PRO A 255 10.59 6.26 -24.59
C PRO A 255 11.53 6.91 -25.59
N ASP A 256 11.84 6.21 -26.68
CA ASP A 256 12.59 6.74 -27.82
C ASP A 256 11.61 7.36 -28.84
N LEU A 257 11.34 8.66 -28.70
CA LEU A 257 10.33 9.36 -29.50
C LEU A 257 10.74 9.54 -30.97
N SER A 258 12.02 9.36 -31.30
CA SER A 258 12.49 9.28 -32.69
C SER A 258 12.02 8.01 -33.40
N LYS A 259 11.83 6.91 -32.66
CA LYS A 259 11.35 5.62 -33.17
C LYS A 259 9.84 5.43 -32.98
N TYR A 260 9.31 5.95 -31.89
CA TYR A 260 7.94 5.79 -31.44
C TYR A 260 7.31 7.17 -31.21
N PRO A 261 6.86 7.85 -32.28
CA PRO A 261 6.40 9.24 -32.17
C PRO A 261 5.03 9.33 -31.49
N ALA A 262 5.00 9.17 -30.17
CA ALA A 262 3.80 9.34 -29.35
C ALA A 262 3.40 10.81 -29.30
N ASP A 263 2.12 11.09 -29.06
CA ASP A 263 1.59 12.46 -29.02
C ASP A 263 1.84 13.10 -27.65
N PHE A 264 1.77 12.31 -26.58
CA PHE A 264 1.96 12.74 -25.21
C PHE A 264 2.81 11.73 -24.43
N VAL A 265 3.79 12.21 -23.66
CA VAL A 265 4.55 11.40 -22.70
C VAL A 265 4.61 12.14 -21.37
N VAL A 266 4.29 11.46 -20.28
CA VAL A 266 4.31 12.05 -18.93
C VAL A 266 5.41 11.44 -18.06
N ILE A 267 6.09 12.27 -17.28
CA ILE A 267 7.20 11.85 -16.39
C ILE A 267 7.14 12.55 -15.02
N SER A 268 7.79 11.96 -14.02
CA SER A 268 7.98 12.53 -12.68
C SER A 268 9.44 12.41 -12.25
N PHE A 269 10.12 13.52 -11.97
CA PHE A 269 11.59 13.51 -11.76
C PHE A 269 12.03 12.83 -10.46
N TYR A 270 11.22 12.91 -9.40
CA TYR A 270 11.51 12.22 -8.15
C TYR A 270 11.55 10.69 -8.27
N LYS A 271 11.03 10.11 -9.36
CA LYS A 271 11.16 8.67 -9.65
C LYS A 271 12.47 8.34 -10.36
N LEU A 272 13.04 9.28 -11.11
CA LEU A 272 14.30 9.08 -11.85
C LEU A 272 15.51 9.19 -10.92
N PHE A 273 15.58 10.25 -10.11
CA PHE A 273 16.74 10.55 -9.26
C PHE A 273 16.37 11.19 -7.91
N GLY A 274 15.11 11.09 -7.48
CA GLY A 274 14.68 11.37 -6.09
C GLY A 274 14.39 12.82 -5.73
N TYR A 275 15.15 13.78 -6.25
CA TYR A 275 14.91 15.21 -6.04
C TYR A 275 14.98 15.98 -7.36
N PRO A 276 14.06 16.93 -7.65
CA PRO A 276 13.02 17.46 -6.76
C PRO A 276 11.70 16.66 -6.78
N THR A 277 11.00 16.69 -5.65
CA THR A 277 9.58 16.31 -5.56
C THR A 277 8.69 17.46 -6.04
N GLY A 278 7.45 17.14 -6.46
CA GLY A 278 6.50 18.16 -6.93
C GLY A 278 6.87 18.77 -8.29
N LEU A 279 7.68 18.07 -9.09
CA LEU A 279 8.04 18.45 -10.45
C LEU A 279 7.98 17.23 -11.38
N GLY A 280 7.40 17.43 -12.54
CA GLY A 280 7.32 16.48 -13.65
C GLY A 280 7.26 17.23 -14.97
N ALA A 281 7.00 16.50 -16.05
CA ALA A 281 6.84 17.09 -17.36
C ALA A 281 5.81 16.35 -18.21
N LEU A 282 5.17 17.11 -19.09
CA LEU A 282 4.47 16.65 -20.27
C LEU A 282 5.35 16.94 -21.49
N ILE A 283 5.82 15.89 -22.15
CA ILE A 283 6.45 15.99 -23.46
C ILE A 283 5.33 15.82 -24.49
N VAL A 284 5.13 16.83 -25.34
CA VAL A 284 4.00 16.88 -26.26
C VAL A 284 4.48 17.12 -27.68
N HIS A 285 3.92 16.35 -28.63
CA HIS A 285 4.16 16.60 -30.05
C HIS A 285 3.48 17.91 -30.47
N THR A 286 4.14 18.72 -31.28
CA THR A 286 3.71 20.09 -31.62
C THR A 286 2.31 20.10 -32.24
N ASP A 287 1.99 19.14 -33.12
CA ASP A 287 0.64 19.03 -33.69
C ASP A 287 -0.41 18.56 -32.69
N ALA A 288 -0.03 17.75 -31.69
CA ALA A 288 -0.94 17.36 -30.62
C ALA A 288 -1.19 18.52 -29.65
N ALA A 289 -0.18 19.35 -29.37
CA ALA A 289 -0.32 20.55 -28.54
C ALA A 289 -1.33 21.54 -29.12
N LYS A 290 -1.35 21.72 -30.44
CA LYS A 290 -2.34 22.59 -31.13
C LYS A 290 -3.79 22.13 -30.97
N LEU A 291 -4.00 20.84 -30.67
CA LEU A 291 -5.33 20.27 -30.44
C LEU A 291 -5.83 20.52 -29.02
N LEU A 292 -4.91 20.72 -28.06
CA LEU A 292 -5.26 20.94 -26.67
C LEU A 292 -5.87 22.34 -26.48
N LYS A 293 -7.12 22.39 -25.99
CA LYS A 293 -7.91 23.60 -25.75
C LYS A 293 -8.05 23.87 -24.26
N LYS A 294 -7.04 24.50 -23.67
CA LYS A 294 -7.08 24.94 -22.27
C LYS A 294 -8.13 26.06 -22.08
N ARG A 295 -9.03 25.91 -21.11
CA ARG A 295 -10.05 26.93 -20.76
C ARG A 295 -9.50 27.96 -19.79
N TYR A 296 -8.93 27.49 -18.69
CA TYR A 296 -8.33 28.33 -17.66
C TYR A 296 -7.13 29.13 -18.17
N PHE A 297 -6.92 30.33 -17.65
CA PHE A 297 -5.75 31.17 -17.92
C PHE A 297 -5.27 31.83 -16.63
N SER A 298 -3.98 32.16 -16.58
CA SER A 298 -3.35 32.78 -15.42
C SER A 298 -2.19 33.68 -15.84
N GLY A 299 -1.52 34.31 -14.86
CA GLY A 299 -0.27 35.01 -15.11
C GLY A 299 0.75 34.07 -15.76
N GLY A 300 1.53 34.57 -16.71
CA GLY A 300 2.45 33.74 -17.51
C GLY A 300 1.82 33.18 -18.79
N THR A 301 0.51 32.84 -18.79
CA THR A 301 -0.16 32.25 -19.96
C THR A 301 -0.85 33.27 -20.88
N VAL A 302 -1.09 34.48 -20.38
CA VAL A 302 -1.73 35.56 -21.14
C VAL A 302 -0.74 36.67 -21.50
N ALA A 303 -0.94 37.25 -22.68
CA ALA A 303 -0.29 38.47 -23.13
C ALA A 303 -1.07 39.72 -22.69
N ALA A 304 -2.41 39.64 -22.67
CA ALA A 304 -3.30 40.67 -22.16
C ALA A 304 -4.63 40.07 -21.69
N SER A 305 -5.23 40.64 -20.66
CA SER A 305 -6.61 40.39 -20.23
C SER A 305 -7.20 41.70 -19.72
N ILE A 306 -8.49 41.92 -19.94
CA ILE A 306 -9.18 43.12 -19.46
C ILE A 306 -10.19 42.68 -18.40
N ALA A 307 -10.30 43.43 -17.29
CA ALA A 307 -11.02 42.97 -16.09
C ALA A 307 -12.53 43.19 -16.17
N ASP A 308 -12.97 44.23 -16.88
CA ASP A 308 -14.36 44.68 -16.98
C ASP A 308 -15.05 44.26 -18.29
N ILE A 309 -14.33 43.59 -19.20
CA ILE A 309 -14.88 42.97 -20.41
C ILE A 309 -14.30 41.57 -20.64
N ASP A 310 -15.06 40.70 -21.30
CA ASP A 310 -14.64 39.35 -21.67
C ASP A 310 -13.61 39.40 -22.83
N TYR A 311 -12.38 39.80 -22.51
CA TYR A 311 -11.26 39.87 -23.44
C TYR A 311 -10.01 39.23 -22.85
N VAL A 312 -9.50 38.22 -23.56
CA VAL A 312 -8.24 37.54 -23.22
C VAL A 312 -7.44 37.27 -24.48
N LYS A 313 -6.19 37.76 -24.50
CA LYS A 313 -5.18 37.40 -25.50
C LYS A 313 -4.14 36.49 -24.86
N ARG A 314 -4.09 35.23 -25.31
CA ARG A 314 -3.12 34.23 -24.83
C ARG A 314 -1.76 34.39 -25.49
N ARG A 315 -0.70 33.89 -24.84
CA ARG A 315 0.62 33.77 -25.47
C ARG A 315 0.60 32.67 -26.53
N GLU A 316 1.49 32.79 -27.51
CA GLU A 316 1.54 31.89 -28.67
C GLU A 316 2.46 30.68 -28.45
N GLY A 317 3.42 30.78 -27.52
CA GLY A 317 4.31 29.66 -27.17
C GLY A 317 3.56 28.51 -26.50
N ILE A 318 3.82 27.28 -26.92
CA ILE A 318 3.17 26.07 -26.36
C ILE A 318 3.48 25.97 -24.87
N GLU A 319 4.75 26.08 -24.47
CA GLU A 319 5.16 25.99 -23.07
C GLU A 319 4.48 27.06 -22.22
N GLU A 320 4.47 28.31 -22.69
CA GLU A 320 3.85 29.43 -21.98
C GLU A 320 2.34 29.29 -21.85
N LEU A 321 1.67 28.67 -22.83
CA LEU A 321 0.22 28.46 -22.80
C LEU A 321 -0.21 27.51 -21.66
N PHE A 322 0.62 26.50 -21.37
CA PHE A 322 0.27 25.42 -20.45
C PHE A 322 0.91 25.55 -19.07
N GLU A 323 1.86 26.46 -18.86
CA GLU A 323 2.51 26.69 -17.57
C GLU A 323 1.89 27.88 -16.81
N ASP A 324 1.05 27.55 -15.83
CA ASP A 324 0.36 28.56 -15.02
C ASP A 324 1.28 29.21 -13.98
N GLY A 325 1.27 30.54 -13.95
CA GLY A 325 2.00 31.33 -12.96
C GLY A 325 3.52 31.23 -13.12
N THR A 326 4.23 31.50 -12.03
CA THR A 326 5.68 31.35 -11.99
C THR A 326 6.02 29.87 -11.83
N ILE A 327 6.71 29.30 -12.81
CA ILE A 327 7.24 27.93 -12.74
C ILE A 327 8.25 27.79 -11.58
N PRO A 328 8.39 26.59 -10.97
CA PRO A 328 9.34 26.37 -9.88
C PRO A 328 10.79 26.32 -10.39
N PHE A 329 11.31 27.48 -10.82
CA PHE A 329 12.56 27.61 -11.57
C PHE A 329 13.80 27.10 -10.81
N LEU A 330 13.82 27.17 -9.48
CA LEU A 330 14.91 26.59 -8.66
C LEU A 330 14.88 25.05 -8.69
N SER A 331 13.68 24.46 -8.61
CA SER A 331 13.50 23.01 -8.76
C SER A 331 13.87 22.56 -10.18
N ILE A 332 13.52 23.36 -11.19
CA ILE A 332 13.89 23.09 -12.60
C ILE A 332 15.41 23.17 -12.78
N ALA A 333 16.08 24.18 -12.22
CA ALA A 333 17.54 24.29 -12.25
C ALA A 333 18.22 23.05 -11.65
N SER A 334 17.65 22.53 -10.56
CA SER A 334 18.13 21.34 -9.85
C SER A 334 18.09 20.05 -10.70
N LEU A 335 17.30 20.00 -11.79
CA LEU A 335 17.22 18.83 -12.67
C LEU A 335 18.56 18.50 -13.33
N SER A 336 19.36 19.52 -13.65
CA SER A 336 20.67 19.35 -14.28
C SER A 336 21.60 18.45 -13.45
N HIS A 337 21.54 18.55 -12.13
CA HIS A 337 22.31 17.73 -11.20
C HIS A 337 21.80 16.27 -11.17
N GLY A 338 20.49 16.06 -11.24
CA GLY A 338 19.89 14.73 -11.32
C GLY A 338 20.22 14.01 -12.63
N PHE A 339 20.10 14.72 -13.77
CA PHE A 339 20.48 14.18 -15.08
C PHE A 339 21.98 13.87 -15.16
N LYS A 340 22.84 14.63 -14.47
CA LYS A 340 24.27 14.31 -14.37
C LYS A 340 24.51 12.93 -13.76
N VAL A 341 23.75 12.55 -12.72
CA VAL A 341 23.82 11.21 -12.13
C VAL A 341 23.42 10.15 -13.17
N LEU A 342 22.26 10.32 -13.82
CA LEU A 342 21.80 9.38 -14.84
C LEU A 342 22.77 9.24 -16.02
N ASN A 343 23.38 10.34 -16.46
CA ASN A 343 24.35 10.33 -17.55
C ASN A 343 25.66 9.67 -17.14
N SER A 344 26.07 9.80 -15.88
CA SER A 344 27.30 9.16 -15.37
C SER A 344 27.18 7.65 -15.24
N LEU A 345 26.00 7.16 -14.83
CA LEU A 345 25.73 5.72 -14.70
C LEU A 345 25.23 5.10 -16.01
N THR A 346 24.58 5.91 -16.86
CA THR A 346 23.82 5.54 -18.06
C THR A 346 22.56 4.74 -17.76
N VAL A 347 21.46 5.09 -18.44
CA VAL A 347 20.17 4.38 -18.28
C VAL A 347 20.27 2.88 -18.62
N PRO A 348 20.96 2.45 -19.69
CA PRO A 348 21.10 1.01 -19.97
C PRO A 348 21.80 0.23 -18.86
N ALA A 349 22.80 0.81 -18.19
CA ALA A 349 23.46 0.12 -17.06
C ALA A 349 22.56 0.06 -15.83
N ILE A 350 21.83 1.15 -15.51
CA ILE A 350 20.81 1.16 -14.43
C ILE A 350 19.75 0.08 -14.70
N SER A 351 19.29 -0.04 -15.94
CA SER A 351 18.33 -1.05 -16.38
C SER A 351 18.84 -2.46 -16.11
N ARG A 352 20.05 -2.79 -16.59
CA ARG A 352 20.67 -4.11 -16.38
C ARG A 352 20.89 -4.41 -14.90
N HIS A 353 21.47 -3.48 -14.15
CA HIS A 353 21.72 -3.62 -12.72
C HIS A 353 20.44 -3.91 -11.91
N THR A 354 19.39 -3.11 -12.10
CA THR A 354 18.13 -3.29 -11.37
C THR A 354 17.37 -4.54 -11.84
N SER A 355 17.47 -4.91 -13.11
CA SER A 355 16.92 -6.16 -13.64
C SER A 355 17.63 -7.39 -13.08
N SER A 356 18.95 -7.36 -12.86
CA SER A 356 19.70 -8.44 -12.20
C SER A 356 19.19 -8.69 -10.79
N LEU A 357 19.04 -7.63 -9.98
CA LEU A 357 18.53 -7.72 -8.61
C LEU A 357 17.10 -8.26 -8.57
N ALA A 358 16.22 -7.73 -9.42
CA ALA A 358 14.83 -8.18 -9.50
C ALA A 358 14.72 -9.64 -9.97
N THR A 359 15.53 -10.04 -10.94
CA THR A 359 15.53 -11.42 -11.48
C THR A 359 16.04 -12.40 -10.43
N TYR A 360 17.13 -12.09 -9.76
CA TYR A 360 17.65 -12.92 -8.67
C TYR A 360 16.62 -13.11 -7.55
N LEU A 361 15.98 -12.02 -7.11
CA LEU A 361 14.93 -12.11 -6.09
C LEU A 361 13.74 -12.98 -6.58
N ARG A 362 13.27 -12.79 -7.81
CA ARG A 362 12.18 -13.60 -8.38
C ARG A 362 12.52 -15.09 -8.36
N ASN A 363 13.71 -15.45 -8.83
CA ASN A 363 14.16 -16.84 -8.89
C ASN A 363 14.13 -17.50 -7.51
N ILE A 364 14.60 -16.78 -6.48
CA ILE A 364 14.59 -17.27 -5.10
C ILE A 364 13.17 -17.39 -4.56
N LEU A 365 12.33 -16.35 -4.67
CA LEU A 365 10.97 -16.38 -4.14
C LEU A 365 10.11 -17.48 -4.79
N VAL A 366 10.30 -17.78 -6.07
CA VAL A 366 9.62 -18.91 -6.75
C VAL A 366 10.07 -20.26 -6.20
N ALA A 367 11.35 -20.38 -5.85
CA ALA A 367 11.93 -21.61 -5.32
C ALA A 367 11.60 -21.86 -3.84
N LEU A 368 11.21 -20.82 -3.08
CA LEU A 368 10.88 -20.95 -1.66
C LEU A 368 9.63 -21.80 -1.43
N LYS A 369 9.81 -22.90 -0.68
CA LYS A 369 8.75 -23.82 -0.24
C LYS A 369 8.70 -23.92 1.28
N HIS A 370 7.51 -24.11 1.83
CA HIS A 370 7.35 -24.56 3.21
C HIS A 370 7.75 -26.03 3.33
N GLU A 371 7.91 -26.53 4.56
CA GLU A 371 8.24 -27.93 4.85
C GLU A 371 7.30 -28.97 4.19
N ASN A 372 6.02 -28.62 4.01
CA ASN A 372 5.03 -29.49 3.38
C ASN A 372 5.06 -29.42 1.84
N GLY A 373 6.05 -28.73 1.26
CA GLY A 373 6.25 -28.57 -0.17
C GLY A 373 5.38 -27.50 -0.83
N THR A 374 4.50 -26.82 -0.09
CA THR A 374 3.68 -25.73 -0.67
C THR A 374 4.52 -24.48 -0.92
N SER A 375 4.12 -23.69 -1.92
CA SER A 375 4.85 -22.46 -2.28
C SER A 375 4.67 -21.38 -1.22
N VAL A 376 5.77 -20.73 -0.84
CA VAL A 376 5.73 -19.61 0.12
C VAL A 376 5.23 -18.35 -0.57
N CYS A 377 5.62 -18.12 -1.82
CA CYS A 377 5.30 -16.91 -2.56
C CYS A 377 4.44 -17.24 -3.79
N THR A 378 3.48 -16.36 -4.07
CA THR A 378 2.79 -16.25 -5.36
C THR A 378 3.19 -14.94 -6.01
N LEU A 379 3.98 -15.00 -7.09
CA LEU A 379 4.43 -13.81 -7.82
C LEU A 379 3.37 -13.33 -8.83
N TYR A 380 3.27 -12.02 -9.00
CA TYR A 380 2.42 -11.37 -10.00
C TYR A 380 3.24 -10.82 -11.15
N GLY A 381 2.69 -10.91 -12.35
CA GLY A 381 3.39 -10.51 -13.57
C GLY A 381 4.43 -11.50 -14.07
N SER A 382 4.70 -12.62 -13.41
CA SER A 382 5.62 -13.64 -13.92
C SER A 382 4.98 -14.46 -15.03
N CYS A 383 5.64 -14.56 -16.18
CA CYS A 383 5.24 -15.46 -17.27
C CYS A 383 6.35 -16.51 -17.50
N ASN A 384 5.97 -17.76 -17.73
CA ASN A 384 6.87 -18.92 -17.79
C ASN A 384 7.80 -18.98 -19.03
N SER A 385 7.84 -17.93 -19.84
CA SER A 385 8.60 -17.90 -21.10
C SER A 385 9.89 -17.07 -20.95
N GLU A 386 11.01 -17.65 -21.36
CA GLU A 386 12.33 -17.01 -21.39
C GLU A 386 12.34 -15.66 -22.12
N THR A 387 11.58 -15.53 -23.21
CA THR A 387 11.45 -14.30 -24.00
C THR A 387 10.73 -13.17 -23.28
N LEU A 388 10.04 -13.44 -22.16
CA LEU A 388 9.32 -12.44 -21.35
C LEU A 388 10.09 -12.02 -20.09
N ARG A 389 11.15 -12.74 -19.67
CA ARG A 389 12.06 -12.28 -18.60
C ARG A 389 12.68 -10.92 -18.94
N ASN A 390 12.99 -10.70 -20.22
CA ASN A 390 13.52 -9.43 -20.73
C ASN A 390 12.50 -8.27 -20.76
N LYS A 391 11.21 -8.54 -20.51
CA LYS A 391 10.15 -7.51 -20.44
C LYS A 391 9.81 -7.09 -19.02
N MET A 392 10.51 -7.62 -18.01
CA MET A 392 10.26 -7.27 -16.62
C MET A 392 11.19 -6.13 -16.17
N GLY A 393 10.59 -5.13 -15.53
CA GLY A 393 11.30 -4.03 -14.89
C GLY A 393 11.84 -4.39 -13.51
N SER A 394 12.15 -3.35 -12.74
CA SER A 394 12.81 -3.43 -11.43
C SER A 394 11.86 -3.76 -10.26
N ILE A 395 10.63 -4.21 -10.54
CA ILE A 395 9.57 -4.46 -9.56
C ILE A 395 9.32 -5.96 -9.39
N VAL A 396 9.19 -6.42 -8.15
CA VAL A 396 8.71 -7.76 -7.79
C VAL A 396 7.49 -7.61 -6.89
N SER A 397 6.32 -8.03 -7.39
CA SER A 397 5.07 -8.00 -6.65
C SER A 397 4.58 -9.41 -6.37
N PHE A 398 4.11 -9.65 -5.15
CA PHE A 398 3.77 -10.97 -4.67
C PHE A 398 2.83 -10.94 -3.46
N ASN A 399 2.26 -12.10 -3.14
CA ASN A 399 1.65 -12.38 -1.84
C ASN A 399 2.28 -13.64 -1.24
N LEU A 400 2.23 -13.74 0.09
CA LEU A 400 2.80 -14.85 0.85
C LEU A 400 1.70 -15.80 1.31
N GLY A 401 1.91 -17.10 1.12
CA GLY A 401 1.05 -18.17 1.62
C GLY A 401 1.54 -18.68 2.98
N ARG A 402 0.64 -19.31 3.74
CA ARG A 402 0.95 -20.10 4.91
C ARG A 402 0.95 -21.59 4.55
N PRO A 403 1.55 -22.47 5.38
CA PRO A 403 1.55 -23.91 5.13
C PRO A 403 0.14 -24.52 4.97
N ASP A 404 -0.87 -23.95 5.63
CA ASP A 404 -2.27 -24.40 5.56
C ASP A 404 -3.02 -23.94 4.29
N GLY A 405 -2.38 -23.17 3.42
CA GLY A 405 -2.96 -22.61 2.20
C GLY A 405 -3.66 -21.27 2.39
N SER A 406 -3.74 -20.74 3.61
CA SER A 406 -4.23 -19.37 3.87
C SER A 406 -3.19 -18.31 3.45
N TRP A 407 -3.62 -17.07 3.27
CA TRP A 407 -2.75 -15.95 2.92
C TRP A 407 -2.21 -15.23 4.16
N VAL A 408 -0.96 -14.80 4.11
CA VAL A 408 -0.41 -13.80 5.02
C VAL A 408 -0.92 -12.42 4.60
N GLY A 409 -1.41 -11.63 5.55
CA GLY A 409 -1.91 -10.29 5.27
C GLY A 409 -0.77 -9.38 4.83
N HIS A 410 -0.95 -8.58 3.77
CA HIS A 410 0.13 -7.72 3.28
C HIS A 410 0.56 -6.67 4.31
N ARG A 411 -0.32 -6.22 5.21
CA ARG A 411 0.01 -5.30 6.31
C ARG A 411 0.80 -5.97 7.43
N GLU A 412 0.57 -7.27 7.67
CA GLU A 412 1.44 -8.08 8.54
C GLU A 412 2.88 -8.07 8.02
N VAL A 413 3.05 -8.27 6.71
CA VAL A 413 4.36 -8.21 6.03
C VAL A 413 4.99 -6.81 6.17
N GLU A 414 4.22 -5.74 5.95
CA GLU A 414 4.70 -4.36 6.07
C GLU A 414 5.24 -4.04 7.48
N LYS A 415 4.49 -4.43 8.51
CA LYS A 415 4.88 -4.19 9.92
C LYS A 415 6.15 -4.96 10.28
N LEU A 416 6.23 -6.23 9.92
CA LEU A 416 7.42 -7.06 10.19
C LEU A 416 8.64 -6.61 9.38
N ALA A 417 8.44 -6.17 8.13
CA ALA A 417 9.50 -5.60 7.31
C ALA A 417 10.06 -4.32 7.93
N SER A 418 9.17 -3.44 8.41
CA SER A 418 9.55 -2.19 9.09
C SER A 418 10.39 -2.44 10.33
N LEU A 419 10.00 -3.42 11.17
CA LEU A 419 10.78 -3.85 12.34
C LEU A 419 12.14 -4.44 11.98
N SER A 420 12.27 -5.00 10.78
CA SER A 420 13.51 -5.56 10.24
C SER A 420 14.38 -4.52 9.51
N GLY A 421 13.99 -3.24 9.51
CA GLY A 421 14.69 -2.19 8.77
C GLY A 421 14.61 -2.39 7.26
N ILE A 422 13.46 -2.83 6.76
CA ILE A 422 13.15 -2.99 5.34
C ILE A 422 11.96 -2.06 5.03
N GLN A 423 12.14 -1.18 4.04
CA GLN A 423 11.12 -0.24 3.61
C GLN A 423 10.53 -0.74 2.28
N LEU A 424 9.28 -1.18 2.29
CA LEU A 424 8.58 -1.71 1.11
C LEU A 424 7.16 -1.13 1.03
N ARG A 425 6.42 -1.45 -0.04
CA ARG A 425 5.05 -0.96 -0.24
C ARG A 425 4.05 -2.11 -0.29
N THR A 426 2.86 -1.88 0.23
CA THR A 426 1.75 -2.84 0.18
C THR A 426 0.45 -2.20 -0.35
N GLY A 427 -0.55 -3.03 -0.67
CA GLY A 427 -1.85 -2.62 -1.21
C GLY A 427 -1.98 -2.77 -2.73
N CYS A 428 -2.85 -1.98 -3.37
CA CYS A 428 -3.05 -2.00 -4.83
C CYS A 428 -2.15 -1.03 -5.62
N PHE A 429 -1.22 -0.33 -4.95
CA PHE A 429 -0.27 0.62 -5.57
C PHE A 429 -0.92 1.68 -6.48
N CYS A 430 -2.14 2.13 -6.16
CA CYS A 430 -2.91 3.04 -7.00
C CYS A 430 -3.12 2.53 -8.44
N ASN A 431 -3.18 1.21 -8.62
CA ASN A 431 -3.43 0.55 -9.89
C ASN A 431 -4.54 -0.50 -9.72
N PRO A 432 -5.82 -0.07 -9.61
CA PRO A 432 -6.92 -0.95 -9.27
C PRO A 432 -7.18 -2.01 -10.35
N GLY A 433 -6.95 -1.68 -11.62
CA GLY A 433 -7.13 -2.63 -12.73
C GLY A 433 -6.11 -3.77 -12.69
N ALA A 434 -4.82 -3.46 -12.55
CA ALA A 434 -3.80 -4.50 -12.35
C ALA A 434 -4.02 -5.29 -11.05
N CYS A 435 -4.40 -4.60 -9.96
CA CYS A 435 -4.69 -5.25 -8.68
C CYS A 435 -5.80 -6.29 -8.83
N ALA A 436 -6.95 -5.91 -9.40
CA ALA A 436 -8.06 -6.83 -9.63
C ALA A 436 -7.70 -7.99 -10.56
N LYS A 437 -7.00 -7.69 -11.66
CA LYS A 437 -6.53 -8.67 -12.65
C LYS A 437 -5.63 -9.73 -12.02
N TYR A 438 -4.58 -9.32 -11.30
CA TYR A 438 -3.60 -10.26 -10.75
C TYR A 438 -4.09 -10.98 -9.50
N LEU A 439 -5.00 -10.39 -8.73
CA LEU A 439 -5.59 -11.01 -7.54
C LEU A 439 -6.84 -11.86 -7.86
N GLY A 440 -7.34 -11.86 -9.10
CA GLY A 440 -8.55 -12.60 -9.47
C GLY A 440 -9.80 -12.07 -8.76
N LEU A 441 -9.88 -10.75 -8.58
CA LEU A 441 -11.02 -10.08 -7.95
C LEU A 441 -12.04 -9.70 -9.03
N SER A 442 -13.28 -10.16 -8.87
CA SER A 442 -14.39 -9.79 -9.75
C SER A 442 -14.94 -8.39 -9.42
N HIS A 443 -15.72 -7.80 -10.34
CA HIS A 443 -16.44 -6.56 -10.05
C HIS A 443 -17.35 -6.70 -8.82
N LEU A 444 -18.00 -7.86 -8.64
CA LEU A 444 -18.85 -8.13 -7.49
C LEU A 444 -18.02 -8.19 -6.20
N ASP A 445 -16.84 -8.84 -6.23
CA ASP A 445 -15.93 -8.87 -5.08
C ASP A 445 -15.55 -7.44 -4.67
N LEU A 446 -15.18 -6.59 -5.63
CA LEU A 446 -14.76 -5.20 -5.35
C LEU A 446 -15.92 -4.36 -4.79
N VAL A 447 -17.11 -4.43 -5.38
CA VAL A 447 -18.28 -3.67 -4.92
C VAL A 447 -18.70 -4.14 -3.53
N THR A 448 -18.80 -5.47 -3.32
CA THR A 448 -19.18 -6.04 -2.02
C THR A 448 -18.17 -5.67 -0.94
N ASN A 449 -16.87 -5.67 -1.26
CA ASN A 449 -15.84 -5.24 -0.32
C ASN A 449 -16.02 -3.75 0.06
N ILE A 450 -16.24 -2.87 -0.92
CA ILE A 450 -16.45 -1.43 -0.67
C ILE A 450 -17.73 -1.19 0.15
N GLU A 451 -18.83 -1.88 -0.17
CA GLU A 451 -20.08 -1.83 0.59
C GLU A 451 -19.93 -2.34 2.02
N ALA A 452 -19.03 -3.31 2.24
CA ALA A 452 -18.62 -3.76 3.57
C ALA A 452 -17.66 -2.80 4.29
N GLY A 453 -17.38 -1.63 3.70
CA GLY A 453 -16.53 -0.58 4.25
C GLY A 453 -15.05 -0.66 3.86
N HIS A 454 -14.68 -1.55 2.93
CA HIS A 454 -13.29 -1.72 2.52
C HIS A 454 -12.78 -0.52 1.71
N VAL A 455 -11.63 0.01 2.10
CA VAL A 455 -10.87 1.02 1.35
C VAL A 455 -9.43 0.55 1.19
N CYS A 456 -8.73 1.01 0.13
CA CYS A 456 -7.38 0.55 -0.20
C CYS A 456 -6.29 0.77 0.87
N TRP A 457 -6.61 1.42 1.99
CA TRP A 457 -5.68 1.76 3.08
C TRP A 457 -6.16 1.28 4.45
N ASP A 458 -7.17 0.41 4.50
CA ASP A 458 -7.68 -0.12 5.77
C ASP A 458 -6.89 -1.34 6.27
N ASP A 459 -7.44 -2.01 7.29
CA ASP A 459 -6.83 -3.13 7.99
C ASP A 459 -7.30 -4.50 7.47
N TYR A 460 -8.08 -4.53 6.37
CA TYR A 460 -8.69 -5.73 5.80
C TYR A 460 -7.87 -6.27 4.63
N ASP A 461 -6.78 -6.97 4.96
CA ASP A 461 -5.85 -7.52 3.95
C ASP A 461 -6.42 -8.71 3.16
N ILE A 462 -7.37 -9.44 3.75
CA ILE A 462 -7.94 -10.68 3.22
C ILE A 462 -9.45 -10.67 3.46
N ILE A 463 -10.23 -10.76 2.39
CA ILE A 463 -11.70 -10.82 2.45
C ILE A 463 -12.15 -12.07 1.68
N ASN A 464 -13.00 -12.90 2.30
CA ASN A 464 -13.50 -14.15 1.72
C ASN A 464 -12.37 -15.07 1.21
N GLY A 465 -11.24 -15.12 1.94
CA GLY A 465 -10.07 -15.93 1.57
C GLY A 465 -9.23 -15.40 0.41
N LYS A 466 -9.55 -14.23 -0.15
CA LYS A 466 -8.77 -13.57 -1.21
C LYS A 466 -8.00 -12.35 -0.67
N PRO A 467 -6.73 -12.15 -1.06
CA PRO A 467 -6.03 -10.92 -0.77
C PRO A 467 -6.71 -9.71 -1.43
N THR A 468 -6.75 -8.58 -0.72
CA THR A 468 -7.28 -7.30 -1.25
C THR A 468 -6.19 -6.40 -1.84
N GLY A 469 -4.92 -6.78 -1.66
CA GLY A 469 -3.73 -6.08 -2.13
C GLY A 469 -2.55 -7.03 -2.27
N ALA A 470 -1.38 -6.49 -2.60
CA ALA A 470 -0.13 -7.24 -2.72
C ALA A 470 1.01 -6.55 -1.96
N VAL A 471 2.13 -7.27 -1.81
CA VAL A 471 3.41 -6.71 -1.39
C VAL A 471 4.25 -6.41 -2.63
N ARG A 472 4.92 -5.25 -2.66
CA ARG A 472 5.80 -4.84 -3.75
C ARG A 472 7.17 -4.43 -3.23
N VAL A 473 8.18 -5.07 -3.79
CA VAL A 473 9.59 -4.69 -3.70
C VAL A 473 10.03 -4.09 -5.03
N SER A 474 10.82 -3.03 -5.00
CA SER A 474 11.28 -2.34 -6.19
C SER A 474 12.68 -1.78 -5.99
N PHE A 475 13.54 -1.96 -6.99
CA PHE A 475 14.96 -1.60 -6.94
C PHE A 475 15.25 -0.31 -7.73
N GLY A 476 16.24 0.45 -7.24
CA GLY A 476 16.74 1.68 -7.85
C GLY A 476 18.22 1.59 -8.19
N TYR A 477 18.77 2.63 -8.81
CA TYR A 477 20.16 2.67 -9.29
C TYR A 477 21.22 2.51 -8.18
N MET A 478 20.82 2.64 -6.93
CA MET A 478 21.67 2.52 -5.76
C MET A 478 21.51 1.16 -5.07
N SER A 479 20.49 0.35 -5.38
CA SER A 479 20.21 -0.92 -4.73
C SER A 479 21.38 -1.91 -4.81
N THR A 480 21.51 -2.79 -3.82
CA THR A 480 22.62 -3.76 -3.73
C THR A 480 22.14 -5.18 -3.58
N TYR A 481 23.04 -6.14 -3.81
CA TYR A 481 22.84 -7.53 -3.44
C TYR A 481 22.47 -7.68 -1.96
N GLU A 482 23.11 -6.90 -1.08
CA GLU A 482 22.87 -6.92 0.36
C GLU A 482 21.42 -6.53 0.71
N ASP A 483 20.83 -5.58 -0.02
CA ASP A 483 19.41 -5.22 0.14
C ASP A 483 18.50 -6.42 -0.21
N VAL A 484 18.82 -7.12 -1.30
CA VAL A 484 18.08 -8.32 -1.73
C VAL A 484 18.25 -9.45 -0.73
N LYS A 485 19.47 -9.70 -0.28
CA LYS A 485 19.78 -10.73 0.71
C LYS A 485 19.04 -10.47 2.02
N LYS A 486 19.09 -9.24 2.54
CA LYS A 486 18.37 -8.85 3.76
C LYS A 486 16.87 -9.12 3.63
N PHE A 487 16.30 -8.86 2.45
CA PHE A 487 14.90 -9.16 2.18
C PHE A 487 14.60 -10.66 2.10
N ILE A 488 15.45 -11.47 1.47
CA ILE A 488 15.31 -12.93 1.42
C ILE A 488 15.42 -13.53 2.82
N ASP A 489 16.40 -13.10 3.61
CA ASP A 489 16.59 -13.55 4.99
C ASP A 489 15.34 -13.22 5.83
N PHE A 490 14.77 -12.02 5.64
CA PHE A 490 13.51 -11.61 6.28
C PHE A 490 12.35 -12.54 5.90
N VAL A 491 12.13 -12.79 4.60
CA VAL A 491 11.03 -13.68 4.17
C VAL A 491 11.23 -15.09 4.71
N THR A 492 12.47 -15.59 4.66
CA THR A 492 12.84 -16.93 5.10
C THR A 492 12.65 -17.10 6.61
N SER A 493 13.13 -16.16 7.40
CA SER A 493 13.03 -16.22 8.87
C SER A 493 11.63 -15.96 9.41
N SER A 494 10.83 -15.14 8.72
CA SER A 494 9.53 -14.68 9.23
C SER A 494 8.34 -15.50 8.73
N PHE A 495 8.43 -16.09 7.53
CA PHE A 495 7.25 -16.69 6.87
C PHE A 495 7.46 -18.11 6.35
N VAL A 496 8.68 -18.64 6.32
CA VAL A 496 8.93 -20.02 5.89
C VAL A 496 8.84 -20.96 7.09
N SER A 497 8.04 -22.02 6.97
CA SER A 497 8.00 -23.09 7.98
C SER A 497 9.14 -24.05 7.68
N ILE A 498 10.10 -24.15 8.59
CA ILE A 498 11.27 -25.04 8.50
C ILE A 498 11.10 -26.15 9.56
N PRO A 499 11.43 -27.42 9.26
CA PRO A 499 11.36 -28.48 10.25
C PRO A 499 12.19 -28.17 11.50
N THR A 500 11.57 -28.22 12.67
CA THR A 500 12.19 -28.04 13.98
C THR A 500 13.08 -29.25 14.35
N TYR A 501 14.14 -29.51 13.58
CA TYR A 501 15.09 -30.60 13.82
C TYR A 501 16.53 -30.09 13.94
N ALA A 502 16.80 -29.07 14.77
CA ALA A 502 18.19 -28.71 15.11
C ALA A 502 18.40 -27.83 16.36
N ARG A 503 17.42 -27.68 17.26
CA ARG A 503 17.67 -27.10 18.59
C ARG A 503 16.91 -27.91 19.65
N HIS A 504 17.59 -28.94 20.15
CA HIS A 504 17.17 -29.92 21.14
C HIS A 504 16.06 -30.89 20.69
N GLY A 505 16.44 -32.17 20.58
CA GLY A 505 15.63 -33.23 20.00
C GLY A 505 14.36 -33.53 20.79
N LEU A 506 13.21 -33.21 20.21
CA LEU A 506 11.93 -33.87 20.47
C LEU A 506 11.19 -34.01 19.14
N GLN A 507 11.07 -35.25 18.69
CA GLN A 507 10.50 -35.67 17.42
C GLN A 507 8.97 -35.60 17.48
N PHE A 508 8.34 -34.62 16.82
CA PHE A 508 6.88 -34.61 16.65
C PHE A 508 6.49 -35.41 15.39
N CYS A 509 6.14 -36.68 15.59
CA CYS A 509 5.44 -37.49 14.59
C CYS A 509 3.95 -37.08 14.57
N ARG A 510 3.51 -36.38 13.51
CA ARG A 510 2.08 -36.27 13.17
C ARG A 510 1.60 -37.63 12.66
N ARG A 511 1.01 -38.45 13.53
CA ARG A 511 0.08 -39.51 13.13
C ARG A 511 -1.33 -39.07 13.49
N SER A 512 -2.15 -38.85 12.47
CA SER A 512 -3.59 -38.72 12.54
C SER A 512 -4.20 -39.97 13.19
N ILE A 513 -4.91 -39.81 14.31
CA ILE A 513 -5.68 -40.87 14.96
C ILE A 513 -7.17 -40.63 14.66
N PRO A 514 -7.92 -41.63 14.16
CA PRO A 514 -9.36 -41.54 14.01
C PRO A 514 -10.03 -41.62 15.39
N PHE A 515 -10.99 -40.73 15.66
CA PHE A 515 -11.82 -40.80 16.86
C PHE A 515 -12.75 -42.02 16.81
N THR A 516 -12.63 -42.92 17.78
CA THR A 516 -13.73 -43.80 18.19
C THR A 516 -13.94 -43.64 19.68
N ASP A 517 -15.19 -43.37 20.02
CA ASP A 517 -15.74 -43.12 21.35
C ASP A 517 -15.65 -44.39 22.22
N THR A 518 -14.91 -44.32 23.33
CA THR A 518 -15.13 -45.07 24.58
C THR A 518 -13.99 -44.78 25.55
N GLY A 519 -14.36 -44.39 26.77
CA GLY A 519 -13.45 -43.87 27.78
C GLY A 519 -12.41 -44.86 28.30
N LEU A 520 -11.21 -44.35 28.55
CA LEU A 520 -10.37 -44.79 29.65
C LEU A 520 -9.38 -43.68 30.00
N GLU A 521 -9.42 -43.21 31.25
CA GLU A 521 -8.39 -42.35 31.80
C GLU A 521 -7.04 -43.07 31.78
N SER A 522 -6.06 -42.55 31.03
CA SER A 522 -4.67 -42.90 31.26
C SER A 522 -3.74 -41.70 31.14
N ARG A 523 -2.79 -41.71 32.05
CA ARG A 523 -1.78 -40.69 32.37
C ARG A 523 -0.85 -40.47 31.17
N TYR A 524 -0.90 -39.26 30.61
CA TYR A 524 0.15 -38.75 29.73
C TYR A 524 0.68 -37.45 30.33
N SER A 525 1.81 -37.54 31.05
CA SER A 525 2.62 -36.38 31.39
C SER A 525 3.32 -35.89 30.12
N ALA A 526 2.68 -34.96 29.41
CA ALA A 526 3.32 -34.23 28.33
C ALA A 526 4.13 -33.08 28.93
N SER A 527 5.45 -33.13 28.80
CA SER A 527 6.30 -31.96 29.00
C SER A 527 6.01 -30.94 27.89
N GLY A 528 5.39 -29.81 28.21
CA GLY A 528 5.21 -28.73 27.24
C GLY A 528 4.22 -27.67 27.68
N PHE A 529 4.75 -26.58 28.25
CA PHE A 529 4.09 -25.29 28.56
C PHE A 529 3.07 -25.30 29.71
N ASN A 530 3.24 -24.38 30.68
CA ASN A 530 2.39 -24.25 31.87
C ASN A 530 1.83 -22.81 31.99
N LEU A 531 0.50 -22.64 31.95
CA LEU A 531 -0.16 -21.34 32.12
C LEU A 531 0.24 -20.68 33.45
N LYS A 532 0.99 -19.57 33.39
CA LYS A 532 1.41 -18.83 34.60
C LYS A 532 0.31 -17.96 35.18
N SER A 533 -0.41 -17.20 34.35
CA SER A 533 -1.44 -16.27 34.84
C SER A 533 -2.38 -15.83 33.72
N ILE A 534 -3.63 -15.56 34.07
CA ILE A 534 -4.65 -14.92 33.23
C ILE A 534 -4.80 -13.47 33.71
N ALA A 535 -4.82 -12.50 32.80
CA ALA A 535 -5.13 -11.11 33.13
C ALA A 535 -6.50 -10.73 32.54
N VAL A 536 -7.40 -10.21 33.38
CA VAL A 536 -8.74 -9.76 32.99
C VAL A 536 -8.79 -8.24 33.10
N TYR A 537 -9.31 -7.57 32.06
CA TYR A 537 -9.44 -6.13 31.97
C TYR A 537 -10.91 -5.74 31.80
N PRO A 538 -11.71 -5.67 32.89
CA PRO A 538 -13.11 -5.28 32.82
C PRO A 538 -13.34 -3.97 32.05
N ILE A 539 -12.60 -2.91 32.39
CA ILE A 539 -12.74 -1.60 31.77
C ILE A 539 -11.60 -1.39 30.77
N LYS A 540 -11.96 -1.04 29.53
CA LYS A 540 -10.99 -0.77 28.46
C LYS A 540 -10.04 0.35 28.85
N SER A 541 -8.74 0.09 28.72
CA SER A 541 -7.64 1.03 28.99
C SER A 541 -7.33 1.28 30.47
N CYS A 542 -8.00 0.59 31.41
CA CYS A 542 -7.67 0.62 32.83
C CYS A 542 -6.77 -0.56 33.23
N ALA A 543 -6.27 -0.57 34.47
CA ALA A 543 -5.52 -1.71 34.99
C ALA A 543 -6.45 -2.91 35.24
N GLY A 544 -5.98 -4.08 34.79
CA GLY A 544 -6.63 -5.36 35.00
C GLY A 544 -6.08 -6.09 36.21
N PHE A 545 -6.62 -7.27 36.48
CA PHE A 545 -6.17 -8.12 37.58
C PHE A 545 -5.76 -9.50 37.08
N SER A 546 -4.78 -10.10 37.77
CA SER A 546 -4.25 -11.42 37.45
C SER A 546 -4.93 -12.52 38.28
N ILE A 547 -5.18 -13.67 37.66
CA ILE A 547 -5.81 -14.84 38.28
C ILE A 547 -5.33 -16.14 37.63
N ASP A 548 -5.41 -17.26 38.33
CA ASP A 548 -4.98 -18.57 37.79
C ASP A 548 -6.07 -19.27 36.98
N ARG A 549 -7.34 -18.90 37.20
CA ARG A 549 -8.52 -19.48 36.55
C ARG A 549 -9.62 -18.45 36.41
N TRP A 550 -10.31 -18.44 35.26
CA TRP A 550 -11.42 -17.51 35.02
C TRP A 550 -12.48 -18.13 34.09
N PRO A 551 -13.78 -17.84 34.27
CA PRO A 551 -14.83 -18.36 33.38
C PRO A 551 -14.74 -17.81 31.96
N LEU A 552 -15.20 -18.62 31.01
CA LEU A 552 -15.34 -18.24 29.61
C LEU A 552 -16.79 -17.87 29.27
N SER A 553 -16.93 -17.00 28.28
CA SER A 553 -18.19 -16.60 27.68
C SER A 553 -18.10 -16.74 26.16
N SER A 554 -19.23 -16.60 25.46
CA SER A 554 -19.27 -16.57 23.99
C SER A 554 -18.46 -15.42 23.37
N ARG A 555 -17.96 -14.48 24.19
CA ARG A 555 -17.21 -13.28 23.78
C ARG A 555 -15.75 -13.26 24.24
N GLY A 556 -15.27 -14.30 24.92
CA GLY A 556 -13.93 -14.37 25.51
C GLY A 556 -13.98 -14.64 27.02
N LEU A 557 -13.01 -14.10 27.77
CA LEU A 557 -13.03 -14.15 29.24
C LEU A 557 -14.28 -13.40 29.76
N LEU A 558 -15.01 -14.01 30.69
CA LEU A 558 -16.24 -13.42 31.23
C LEU A 558 -15.97 -12.02 31.79
N HIS A 559 -16.77 -11.03 31.38
CA HIS A 559 -16.62 -9.62 31.75
C HIS A 559 -15.35 -8.89 31.28
N ASP A 560 -14.53 -9.49 30.40
CA ASP A 560 -13.37 -8.79 29.83
C ASP A 560 -13.82 -7.72 28.81
N ARG A 561 -13.35 -6.48 29.02
CA ARG A 561 -13.56 -5.30 28.17
C ARG A 561 -15.03 -5.00 27.87
N GLU A 562 -15.93 -5.28 28.81
CA GLU A 562 -17.36 -4.96 28.70
C GLU A 562 -17.64 -3.46 28.90
N TRP A 563 -16.71 -2.71 29.50
CA TRP A 563 -16.87 -1.28 29.79
C TRP A 563 -15.81 -0.42 29.11
N LEU A 564 -16.13 0.85 28.88
CA LEU A 564 -15.20 1.88 28.45
C LEU A 564 -15.59 3.25 29.03
N LEU A 565 -14.66 4.21 28.97
CA LEU A 565 -14.92 5.61 29.31
C LEU A 565 -15.06 6.47 28.06
N GLN A 566 -15.99 7.42 28.09
CA GLN A 566 -16.20 8.41 27.03
C GLN A 566 -16.09 9.82 27.61
N SER A 567 -15.59 10.76 26.83
CA SER A 567 -15.59 12.19 27.16
C SER A 567 -16.96 12.82 26.91
N LEU A 568 -17.17 14.03 27.45
CA LEU A 568 -18.40 14.81 27.20
C LEU A 568 -18.62 15.18 25.72
N THR A 569 -17.57 15.10 24.88
CA THR A 569 -17.66 15.36 23.43
C THR A 569 -18.00 14.11 22.62
N GLY A 570 -18.19 12.95 23.27
CA GLY A 570 -18.50 11.67 22.61
C GLY A 570 -17.25 10.87 22.18
N GLU A 571 -16.05 11.34 22.48
CA GLU A 571 -14.81 10.64 22.15
C GLU A 571 -14.49 9.56 23.21
N THR A 572 -14.18 8.33 22.77
CA THR A 572 -13.71 7.24 23.66
C THR A 572 -12.32 7.55 24.23
N LEU A 573 -12.21 7.47 25.55
CA LEU A 573 -10.97 7.68 26.27
C LEU A 573 -10.08 6.43 26.21
N THR A 574 -8.79 6.66 26.00
CA THR A 574 -7.78 5.60 25.92
C THR A 574 -6.58 5.99 26.77
N GLN A 575 -5.82 5.01 27.25
CA GLN A 575 -4.63 5.23 28.07
C GLN A 575 -3.57 6.10 27.36
N LYS A 576 -3.51 6.08 26.02
CA LYS A 576 -2.63 6.96 25.22
C LYS A 576 -2.99 8.44 25.36
N LYS A 577 -4.28 8.76 25.54
CA LYS A 577 -4.80 10.13 25.68
C LYS A 577 -4.97 10.55 27.15
N VAL A 578 -5.18 9.56 28.02
CA VAL A 578 -5.42 9.70 29.45
C VAL A 578 -4.56 8.68 30.20
N PRO A 579 -3.26 8.93 30.41
CA PRO A 579 -2.37 8.00 31.09
C PRO A 579 -2.86 7.62 32.49
N GLU A 580 -3.58 8.52 33.17
CA GLU A 580 -4.12 8.35 34.52
C GLU A 580 -5.08 7.15 34.64
N MET A 581 -5.67 6.68 33.52
CA MET A 581 -6.50 5.47 33.50
C MET A 581 -5.73 4.22 33.99
N CYS A 582 -4.40 4.20 33.90
CA CYS A 582 -3.58 3.10 34.40
C CYS A 582 -3.62 2.97 35.93
N LEU A 583 -3.95 4.05 36.65
CA LEU A 583 -4.04 4.09 38.11
C LEU A 583 -5.38 3.56 38.62
N VAL A 584 -6.35 3.35 37.72
CA VAL A 584 -7.66 2.78 38.05
C VAL A 584 -7.56 1.27 37.99
N SER A 585 -7.52 0.63 39.16
CA SER A 585 -7.49 -0.83 39.29
C SER A 585 -8.89 -1.41 39.39
N THR A 586 -9.10 -2.56 38.77
CA THR A 586 -10.40 -3.23 38.71
C THR A 586 -10.30 -4.66 39.24
N HIS A 587 -11.35 -5.15 39.90
CA HIS A 587 -11.46 -6.53 40.38
C HIS A 587 -12.91 -7.00 40.35
N ILE A 588 -13.17 -8.21 39.88
CA ILE A 588 -14.53 -8.79 39.86
C ILE A 588 -14.61 -9.92 40.88
N ASP A 589 -15.56 -9.81 41.79
CA ASP A 589 -15.99 -10.92 42.63
C ASP A 589 -17.23 -11.57 42.01
N LEU A 590 -17.03 -12.76 41.42
CA LEU A 590 -18.11 -13.53 40.79
C LEU A 590 -19.12 -14.10 41.80
N SER A 591 -18.70 -14.34 43.05
CA SER A 591 -19.59 -14.88 44.08
C SER A 591 -20.59 -13.84 44.58
N GLN A 592 -20.14 -12.59 44.67
CA GLN A 592 -20.98 -11.45 45.03
C GLN A 592 -21.66 -10.82 43.80
N GLY A 593 -21.13 -11.05 42.60
CA GLY A 593 -21.61 -10.43 41.37
C GLY A 593 -21.31 -8.93 41.33
N ILE A 594 -20.15 -8.52 41.86
CA ILE A 594 -19.77 -7.10 42.01
C ILE A 594 -18.43 -6.84 41.31
N LEU A 595 -18.36 -5.75 40.54
CA LEU A 595 -17.15 -5.14 40.03
C LEU A 595 -16.69 -4.05 41.01
N PHE A 596 -15.52 -4.26 41.62
CA PHE A 596 -14.82 -3.31 42.48
C PHE A 596 -13.83 -2.49 41.66
N ILE A 597 -13.83 -1.17 41.87
CA ILE A 597 -12.96 -0.24 41.18
C ILE A 597 -12.31 0.69 42.21
N ASP A 598 -10.98 0.75 42.17
CA ASP A 598 -10.15 1.55 43.08
C ASP A 598 -9.30 2.54 42.28
N SER A 599 -9.03 3.71 42.86
CA SER A 599 -8.08 4.69 42.32
C SER A 599 -7.41 5.44 43.47
N PRO A 600 -6.10 5.74 43.40
CA PRO A 600 -5.41 6.53 44.42
C PRO A 600 -5.94 7.97 44.54
N HIS A 601 -6.70 8.43 43.55
CA HIS A 601 -7.32 9.76 43.53
C HIS A 601 -8.71 9.79 44.19
N CYS A 602 -9.28 8.64 44.54
CA CYS A 602 -10.59 8.53 45.15
C CYS A 602 -10.47 7.94 46.57
N LYS A 603 -11.15 8.56 47.55
CA LYS A 603 -11.12 8.10 48.95
C LYS A 603 -11.88 6.80 49.17
N GLU A 604 -12.94 6.58 48.40
CA GLU A 604 -13.83 5.43 48.53
C GLU A 604 -13.78 4.58 47.26
N ARG A 605 -13.81 3.26 47.46
CA ARG A 605 -13.90 2.26 46.40
C ARG A 605 -15.29 2.29 45.77
N LEU A 606 -15.35 2.32 44.44
CA LEU A 606 -16.61 2.21 43.71
C LEU A 606 -17.01 0.74 43.53
N GLN A 607 -18.31 0.45 43.67
CA GLN A 607 -18.88 -0.88 43.53
C GLN A 607 -20.00 -0.86 42.49
N ILE A 608 -19.89 -1.72 41.47
CA ILE A 608 -20.90 -1.86 40.42
C ILE A 608 -21.44 -3.28 40.44
N THR A 609 -22.73 -3.44 40.70
CA THR A 609 -23.41 -4.74 40.65
C THR A 609 -23.56 -5.19 39.20
N LEU A 610 -23.08 -6.40 38.87
CA LEU A 610 -23.00 -6.91 37.50
C LEU A 610 -24.37 -7.26 36.90
N ASN A 611 -25.33 -7.65 37.75
CA ASN A 611 -26.69 -8.11 37.36
C ASN A 611 -27.78 -7.05 37.54
N SER A 612 -27.46 -5.87 38.08
CA SER A 612 -28.44 -4.77 38.13
C SER A 612 -28.49 -4.10 36.76
N ASN A 613 -29.65 -4.14 36.09
CA ASN A 613 -29.92 -3.21 35.02
C ASN A 613 -29.92 -1.80 35.63
N PRO A 614 -29.01 -0.89 35.24
CA PRO A 614 -29.02 0.48 35.74
C PRO A 614 -30.38 1.11 35.42
N CYS A 615 -31.09 1.61 36.43
CA CYS A 615 -32.40 2.22 36.28
C CYS A 615 -32.35 3.41 35.28
N ASN A 616 -33.27 3.42 34.31
CA ASN A 616 -33.65 4.55 33.45
C ASN A 616 -32.56 5.27 32.61
N ALA A 617 -31.36 4.72 32.43
CA ALA A 617 -30.36 5.29 31.52
C ALA A 617 -30.74 5.04 30.04
N LYS A 618 -30.63 6.08 29.20
CA LYS A 618 -30.91 6.03 27.76
C LYS A 618 -29.92 5.09 27.08
N ARG A 619 -30.41 4.21 26.20
CA ARG A 619 -29.54 3.40 25.34
C ARG A 619 -29.00 4.26 24.22
N GLU A 620 -27.72 4.11 23.94
CA GLU A 620 -27.02 4.88 22.91
C GLU A 620 -26.23 3.94 22.01
N GLU A 621 -26.04 4.35 20.76
CA GLU A 621 -25.19 3.63 19.81
C GLU A 621 -23.88 4.39 19.68
N ILE A 622 -22.76 3.67 19.83
CA ILE A 622 -21.43 4.22 19.60
C ILE A 622 -20.73 3.45 18.48
N SER A 623 -20.01 4.17 17.62
CA SER A 623 -19.16 3.58 16.59
C SER A 623 -17.71 3.51 17.07
N LEU A 624 -17.14 2.31 17.13
CA LEU A 624 -15.77 2.05 17.51
C LEU A 624 -15.12 1.12 16.50
N HIS A 625 -14.05 1.57 15.85
CA HIS A 625 -13.33 0.82 14.79
C HIS A 625 -14.27 0.25 13.70
N GLY A 626 -15.29 1.02 13.30
CA GLY A 626 -16.25 0.61 12.27
C GLY A 626 -17.34 -0.37 12.74
N GLN A 627 -17.34 -0.77 14.02
CA GLN A 627 -18.42 -1.55 14.63
C GLN A 627 -19.35 -0.65 15.44
N ILE A 628 -20.66 -0.91 15.36
CA ILE A 628 -21.68 -0.21 16.14
C ILE A 628 -21.98 -1.05 17.39
N TYR A 629 -21.87 -0.42 18.56
CA TYR A 629 -22.16 -1.03 19.85
C TYR A 629 -23.35 -0.32 20.49
N GLU A 630 -24.35 -1.10 20.91
CA GLU A 630 -25.41 -0.62 21.80
C GLU A 630 -24.88 -0.60 23.22
N VAL A 631 -24.85 0.58 23.82
CA VAL A 631 -24.25 0.81 25.14
C VAL A 631 -25.24 1.45 26.10
N GLN A 632 -24.96 1.27 27.38
CA GLN A 632 -25.71 1.87 28.48
C GLN A 632 -24.77 2.61 29.42
N GLY A 633 -25.14 3.84 29.75
CA GLY A 633 -24.47 4.66 30.76
C GLY A 633 -24.92 4.32 32.19
N TYR A 634 -24.12 4.77 33.15
CA TYR A 634 -24.42 4.66 34.58
C TYR A 634 -24.97 5.99 35.14
N ASP A 635 -25.20 6.03 36.45
CA ASP A 635 -25.65 7.25 37.12
C ASP A 635 -24.53 8.30 37.20
N LYS A 636 -24.93 9.53 37.53
CA LYS A 636 -24.00 10.66 37.64
C LYS A 636 -22.98 10.49 38.77
N GLU A 637 -23.26 9.63 39.74
CA GLU A 637 -22.35 9.35 40.86
C GLU A 637 -21.16 8.50 40.38
N VAL A 638 -21.42 7.45 39.58
CA VAL A 638 -20.37 6.66 38.91
C VAL A 638 -19.54 7.55 37.98
N ASP A 639 -20.19 8.38 37.16
CA ASP A 639 -19.49 9.28 36.24
C ASP A 639 -18.62 10.31 36.98
N ALA A 640 -19.12 10.86 38.10
CA ALA A 640 -18.36 11.77 38.96
C ALA A 640 -17.15 11.08 39.59
N TRP A 641 -17.30 9.82 40.02
CA TRP A 641 -16.20 9.02 40.56
C TRP A 641 -15.10 8.81 39.53
N PHE A 642 -15.44 8.38 38.31
CA PHE A 642 -14.45 8.22 37.24
C PHE A 642 -13.81 9.55 36.86
N SER A 643 -14.61 10.62 36.77
CA SER A 643 -14.10 11.96 36.45
C SER A 643 -13.07 12.45 37.46
N ALA A 644 -13.27 12.16 38.76
CA ALA A 644 -12.31 12.43 39.82
C ALA A 644 -11.07 11.51 39.70
N ALA A 645 -11.27 10.22 39.41
CA ALA A 645 -10.21 9.23 39.31
C ALA A 645 -9.19 9.53 38.18
N ILE A 646 -9.64 10.11 37.06
CA ILE A 646 -8.78 10.42 35.89
C ILE A 646 -8.52 11.92 35.71
N GLY A 647 -9.03 12.77 36.61
CA GLY A 647 -8.84 14.22 36.59
C GLY A 647 -9.51 14.98 35.44
N ARG A 648 -10.49 14.38 34.74
CA ARG A 648 -11.23 15.02 33.64
C ARG A 648 -12.66 14.49 33.52
N PRO A 649 -13.64 15.30 33.08
CA PRO A 649 -15.02 14.85 32.94
C PRO A 649 -15.17 13.68 31.95
N CYS A 650 -15.80 12.60 32.40
CA CYS A 650 -16.06 11.41 31.60
C CYS A 650 -17.31 10.65 32.07
N THR A 651 -17.79 9.75 31.22
CA THR A 651 -18.92 8.86 31.49
C THR A 651 -18.52 7.40 31.30
N LEU A 652 -19.04 6.51 32.16
CA LEU A 652 -18.83 5.06 32.04
C LEU A 652 -19.93 4.44 31.19
N LEU A 653 -19.53 3.68 30.16
CA LEU A 653 -20.44 2.97 29.27
C LEU A 653 -20.19 1.46 29.35
N ARG A 654 -21.27 0.68 29.43
CA ARG A 654 -21.25 -0.79 29.33
C ARG A 654 -21.89 -1.25 28.03
N TYR A 655 -21.29 -2.24 27.40
CA TYR A 655 -21.89 -2.91 26.25
C TYR A 655 -23.09 -3.78 26.64
N LEU A 656 -24.24 -3.58 25.97
CA LEU A 656 -25.44 -4.39 26.17
C LEU A 656 -25.57 -5.48 25.12
N SER A 657 -25.99 -6.68 25.55
CA SER A 657 -26.39 -7.74 24.64
C SER A 657 -27.85 -7.57 24.23
N SER A 658 -28.12 -6.96 23.07
CA SER A 658 -29.45 -7.11 22.48
C SER A 658 -29.62 -8.52 21.91
N SER A 659 -30.66 -9.21 22.37
CA SER A 659 -31.21 -10.43 21.78
C SER A 659 -32.11 -10.15 20.55
N HIS A 660 -32.18 -8.91 20.05
CA HIS A 660 -32.97 -8.55 18.87
C HIS A 660 -32.07 -8.03 17.73
N TYR A 661 -31.69 -8.94 16.85
CA TYR A 661 -31.37 -8.58 15.47
C TYR A 661 -32.68 -8.63 14.68
N VAL A 662 -33.30 -7.47 14.44
CA VAL A 662 -34.28 -7.38 13.34
C VAL A 662 -33.45 -7.22 12.08
N SER A 663 -33.23 -8.34 11.40
CA SER A 663 -32.80 -8.34 10.01
C SER A 663 -33.82 -7.56 9.18
N LEU A 664 -33.48 -6.35 8.75
CA LEU A 664 -34.10 -5.74 7.58
C LEU A 664 -33.44 -6.33 6.33
N ASP A 665 -33.67 -7.62 6.12
CA ASP A 665 -33.41 -8.25 4.82
C ASP A 665 -34.44 -9.35 4.61
N LYS A 666 -35.58 -8.98 4.04
CA LYS A 666 -36.50 -9.95 3.43
C LYS A 666 -35.93 -10.29 2.06
N ARG A 667 -35.17 -11.39 2.01
CA ARG A 667 -35.21 -12.36 0.91
C ARG A 667 -34.39 -13.60 1.31
N ASP A 668 -35.11 -14.59 1.83
CA ASP A 668 -34.61 -15.95 2.03
C ASP A 668 -34.14 -16.53 0.69
N VAL A 669 -32.83 -16.76 0.56
CA VAL A 669 -32.29 -17.75 -0.38
C VAL A 669 -31.57 -18.79 0.47
N VAL A 670 -32.16 -19.98 0.45
CA VAL A 670 -31.77 -21.17 1.22
C VAL A 670 -30.44 -21.71 0.69
N GLY A 671 -29.44 -21.81 1.57
CA GLY A 671 -28.19 -22.56 1.32
C GLY A 671 -26.90 -21.80 1.59
N SER A 672 -26.66 -21.35 2.83
CA SER A 672 -25.34 -20.88 3.26
C SER A 672 -25.08 -21.33 4.70
N CYS A 673 -23.97 -22.03 4.94
CA CYS A 673 -23.46 -22.31 6.26
C CYS A 673 -23.29 -20.97 7.01
N ARG A 674 -24.05 -20.79 8.09
CA ARG A 674 -23.98 -19.61 8.95
C ARG A 674 -22.70 -19.69 9.78
N GLU A 675 -21.60 -19.13 9.29
CA GLU A 675 -20.45 -18.84 10.14
C GLU A 675 -20.79 -17.67 11.07
N SER A 676 -20.86 -18.00 12.35
CA SER A 676 -21.13 -17.07 13.45
C SER A 676 -20.11 -15.93 13.46
N ARG A 677 -20.51 -14.72 13.07
CA ARG A 677 -19.75 -13.49 13.37
C ARG A 677 -19.55 -13.44 14.89
N THR A 678 -18.35 -13.78 15.37
CA THR A 678 -18.02 -13.78 16.80
C THR A 678 -18.20 -12.39 17.39
N ARG A 679 -19.09 -12.27 18.37
CA ARG A 679 -19.41 -11.03 19.10
C ARG A 679 -18.23 -10.69 20.02
N LEU A 680 -17.41 -9.71 19.67
CA LEU A 680 -16.36 -9.18 20.55
C LEU A 680 -16.93 -8.10 21.48
N ASN A 681 -16.45 -8.05 22.72
CA ASN A 681 -16.61 -6.85 23.56
C ASN A 681 -15.69 -5.72 23.03
N PHE A 682 -15.36 -4.70 23.83
CA PHE A 682 -14.48 -3.59 23.40
C PHE A 682 -12.99 -3.99 23.26
N SER A 683 -12.70 -5.23 22.88
CA SER A 683 -11.39 -5.75 22.50
C SER A 683 -10.93 -5.15 21.17
N ASN A 684 -9.63 -4.91 21.03
CA ASN A 684 -9.06 -4.32 19.81
C ASN A 684 -9.00 -5.31 18.64
N GLU A 685 -8.69 -6.59 18.91
CA GLU A 685 -8.33 -7.53 17.84
C GLU A 685 -8.95 -8.94 18.00
N ALA A 686 -9.00 -9.51 19.21
CA ALA A 686 -9.44 -10.88 19.43
C ALA A 686 -10.07 -11.11 20.82
N GLN A 687 -10.73 -12.26 21.00
CA GLN A 687 -11.31 -12.71 22.27
C GLN A 687 -10.26 -13.02 23.35
N PHE A 688 -9.05 -13.41 22.92
CA PHE A 688 -7.91 -13.70 23.80
C PHE A 688 -6.65 -13.12 23.16
N LEU A 689 -5.75 -12.52 23.95
CA LEU A 689 -4.49 -11.93 23.47
C LEU A 689 -3.31 -12.59 24.13
N LEU A 690 -2.34 -13.04 23.31
CA LEU A 690 -1.33 -13.99 23.75
C LEU A 690 0.10 -13.48 23.81
N ILE A 691 0.76 -13.66 24.97
CA ILE A 691 2.16 -13.31 25.20
C ILE A 691 2.92 -14.44 25.91
N SER A 692 4.22 -14.57 25.61
CA SER A 692 5.13 -15.49 26.29
C SER A 692 6.24 -14.77 27.07
N GLU A 693 6.84 -15.43 28.06
CA GLU A 693 7.95 -14.83 28.83
C GLU A 693 9.16 -14.58 27.96
N GLU A 694 9.43 -15.48 27.03
CA GLU A 694 10.51 -15.34 26.06
C GLU A 694 10.29 -14.11 25.19
N SER A 695 9.04 -13.85 24.78
CA SER A 695 8.69 -12.66 23.98
C SER A 695 8.87 -11.37 24.78
N VAL A 696 8.51 -11.39 26.08
CA VAL A 696 8.72 -10.25 26.99
C VAL A 696 10.21 -10.04 27.28
N SER A 697 10.96 -11.13 27.50
CA SER A 697 12.40 -11.09 27.75
C SER A 697 13.15 -10.55 26.54
N ASP A 698 12.88 -11.05 25.35
CA ASP A 698 13.47 -10.55 24.10
C ASP A 698 13.14 -9.08 23.86
N LEU A 699 11.91 -8.64 24.14
CA LEU A 699 11.55 -7.23 24.10
C LEU A 699 12.37 -6.39 25.09
N ASN A 700 12.49 -6.86 26.34
CA ASN A 700 13.28 -6.19 27.38
C ASN A 700 14.76 -6.11 26.99
N ASP A 701 15.32 -7.16 26.37
CA ASP A 701 16.70 -7.18 25.90
C ASP A 701 16.93 -6.15 24.79
N ARG A 702 15.99 -6.01 23.85
CA ARG A 702 16.03 -4.98 22.80
C ARG A 702 15.91 -3.56 23.37
N LEU A 703 15.05 -3.37 24.38
CA LEU A 703 14.90 -2.09 25.07
C LEU A 703 16.16 -1.71 25.85
N ASN A 704 16.82 -2.69 26.48
CA ASN A 704 18.07 -2.49 27.22
C ASN A 704 19.27 -2.23 26.29
N SER A 705 19.25 -2.80 25.08
CA SER A 705 20.30 -2.62 24.06
C SER A 705 20.21 -1.28 23.33
N SER A 706 19.04 -0.66 23.36
CA SER A 706 18.79 0.65 22.77
C SER A 706 19.10 1.74 23.80
N ARG A 707 20.05 2.64 23.53
CA ARG A 707 20.22 3.90 24.30
C ARG A 707 19.01 4.82 24.07
N LEU A 708 17.83 4.42 24.54
CA LEU A 708 16.70 5.32 24.73
C LEU A 708 16.89 6.02 26.06
N LEU A 709 16.93 7.36 25.99
CA LEU A 709 17.18 8.26 27.12
C LEU A 709 16.24 7.92 28.29
N MET A 710 16.82 7.93 29.50
CA MET A 710 16.13 7.86 30.78
C MET A 710 15.05 8.94 30.87
N LEU A 711 13.79 8.62 30.59
CA LEU A 711 12.64 9.39 31.08
C LEU A 711 11.34 8.59 31.22
N GLU A 712 11.29 7.31 30.82
CA GLU A 712 10.07 6.47 30.93
C GLU A 712 10.31 5.11 31.62
N ARG A 713 11.26 5.03 32.58
CA ARG A 713 11.53 3.75 33.28
C ARG A 713 10.38 3.23 34.14
N THR A 714 9.40 4.05 34.49
CA THR A 714 8.21 3.65 35.27
C THR A 714 7.03 3.17 34.41
N PHE A 715 7.13 3.20 33.08
CA PHE A 715 6.00 2.89 32.18
C PHE A 715 5.99 1.43 31.68
N VAL A 716 7.08 0.66 31.91
CA VAL A 716 7.38 -0.55 31.13
C VAL A 716 6.96 -1.86 31.81
N GLU A 717 6.69 -1.89 33.11
CA GLU A 717 6.43 -3.18 33.80
C GLU A 717 5.00 -3.71 33.66
N HIS A 718 4.02 -2.91 33.22
CA HIS A 718 2.62 -3.31 33.38
C HIS A 718 1.76 -3.56 32.14
N GLN A 719 2.15 -3.24 30.90
CA GLN A 719 1.26 -3.49 29.75
C GLN A 719 1.91 -3.33 28.37
N PHE A 720 2.51 -4.40 27.85
CA PHE A 720 2.64 -4.59 26.40
C PHE A 720 2.14 -5.99 26.03
N ALA A 721 1.08 -6.06 25.22
CA ALA A 721 0.59 -7.29 24.62
C ALA A 721 1.03 -7.34 23.16
N LEU A 722 1.82 -8.35 22.79
CA LEU A 722 1.98 -8.77 21.40
C LEU A 722 0.64 -9.37 20.92
N THR A 723 0.18 -9.00 19.73
CA THR A 723 -1.04 -9.60 19.14
C THR A 723 -0.67 -10.78 18.25
N LEU A 724 -1.23 -11.97 18.53
CA LEU A 724 -1.25 -13.11 17.62
C LEU A 724 -2.70 -13.48 17.32
N ARG A 725 -3.08 -13.51 16.03
CA ARG A 725 -4.41 -13.93 15.56
C ARG A 725 -4.45 -15.45 15.36
N GLY A 726 -5.28 -16.15 16.12
CA GLY A 726 -5.67 -17.54 15.82
C GLY A 726 -7.14 -17.56 15.38
N PHE A 727 -7.41 -17.89 14.12
CA PHE A 727 -8.77 -18.04 13.59
C PHE A 727 -9.27 -19.48 13.78
N GLY A 728 -10.52 -19.60 14.22
CA GLY A 728 -11.47 -20.66 13.83
C GLY A 728 -11.18 -22.10 14.29
N GLN A 729 -11.86 -22.51 15.38
CA GLN A 729 -12.34 -23.87 15.73
C GLN A 729 -12.16 -24.16 17.24
N ILE A 730 -12.93 -23.50 18.10
CA ILE A 730 -13.06 -23.89 19.53
C ILE A 730 -14.54 -24.02 19.94
N LEU A 731 -15.47 -23.94 18.98
CA LEU A 731 -16.91 -23.94 19.27
C LEU A 731 -17.54 -25.34 19.38
N SER A 732 -16.79 -26.42 19.14
CA SER A 732 -17.36 -27.78 19.09
C SER A 732 -17.18 -28.64 20.35
N PHE A 733 -16.73 -28.08 21.49
CA PHE A 733 -16.29 -28.91 22.63
C PHE A 733 -16.96 -28.66 24.00
N LEU A 734 -18.03 -27.88 24.13
CA LEU A 734 -18.49 -27.48 25.47
C LEU A 734 -20.01 -27.56 25.67
N GLU A 735 -20.49 -28.75 26.03
CA GLU A 735 -21.65 -28.94 26.93
C GLU A 735 -21.21 -29.86 28.08
N GLY A 736 -21.30 -29.38 29.33
CA GLY A 736 -21.10 -30.18 30.54
C GLY A 736 -19.96 -29.74 31.46
N ASP A 737 -20.22 -29.85 32.77
CA ASP A 737 -19.31 -29.48 33.86
C ASP A 737 -17.93 -30.16 33.82
N LEU A 738 -16.90 -29.33 34.09
CA LEU A 738 -15.53 -29.67 34.51
C LEU A 738 -14.56 -30.40 33.57
N THR A 739 -13.31 -29.93 33.68
CA THR A 739 -12.01 -30.54 33.29
C THR A 739 -11.56 -30.36 31.84
N LEU A 740 -10.64 -29.41 31.64
CA LEU A 740 -9.76 -29.32 30.46
C LEU A 740 -8.94 -30.62 30.36
N LYS A 741 -9.44 -31.56 29.57
CA LYS A 741 -8.71 -32.74 29.13
C LYS A 741 -8.99 -32.87 27.65
N MET A 742 -8.10 -32.38 26.79
CA MET A 742 -7.89 -32.91 25.45
C MET A 742 -6.62 -32.35 24.80
N SER A 743 -5.69 -33.29 24.61
CA SER A 743 -4.93 -33.61 23.40
C SER A 743 -5.11 -32.75 22.14
N GLY A 744 -3.97 -32.37 21.57
CA GLY A 744 -3.80 -32.14 20.15
C GLY A 744 -3.94 -30.68 19.73
N GLU A 745 -2.80 -30.08 19.39
CA GLU A 745 -2.67 -28.77 18.73
C GLU A 745 -3.02 -27.55 19.60
N ILE A 746 -2.02 -27.11 20.37
CA ILE A 746 -2.02 -25.84 21.07
C ILE A 746 -0.66 -25.19 20.85
N LEU A 747 -0.65 -23.88 20.59
CA LEU A 747 0.23 -22.95 21.31
C LEU A 747 -0.49 -21.61 21.43
N LYS A 748 -1.06 -21.39 22.61
CA LYS A 748 -1.71 -20.16 23.10
C LYS A 748 -1.07 -19.77 24.44
N LEU A 749 -0.84 -18.46 24.66
CA LEU A 749 -0.56 -17.76 25.94
C LEU A 749 0.15 -18.58 27.00
N VAL A 750 1.46 -18.43 27.11
CA VAL A 750 2.15 -18.88 28.30
C VAL A 750 3.34 -17.96 28.57
N THR A 751 3.23 -17.10 29.58
CA THR A 751 4.39 -16.60 30.30
C THR A 751 5.04 -17.80 31.04
N ILE A 752 6.25 -18.24 30.65
CA ILE A 752 6.98 -19.39 31.21
C ILE A 752 8.07 -18.92 32.20
N SER A 753 7.86 -19.12 33.50
CA SER A 753 8.90 -18.90 34.52
C SER A 753 9.80 -20.12 34.61
N THR A 754 11.12 -19.93 34.48
CA THR A 754 12.10 -20.92 34.91
C THR A 754 12.64 -20.54 36.29
N SER A 755 12.33 -21.36 37.30
CA SER A 755 13.03 -21.33 38.58
C SER A 755 13.06 -22.72 39.20
N ASP A 756 14.29 -23.18 39.42
CA ASP A 756 14.78 -24.20 40.36
C ASP A 756 14.48 -25.69 40.10
N LEU A 757 15.31 -26.31 39.24
CA LEU A 757 16.29 -27.39 39.51
C LEU A 757 16.65 -28.17 38.24
#